data_AF-A0A8X7Z3U8-F1
#
_entry.id   AF-A0A8X7Z3U8-F1
#
_cell.length_a   1.000
_cell.length_b   1.000
_cell.length_c   1.000
_cell.angle_alpha   90.00
_cell.angle_beta   90.00
_cell.angle_gamma   90.00
#
_symmetry.space_group_name_H-M   'P 1'
#
loop_
_entity.id
_entity.type
_entity.pdbx_description
1 polymer ?
#
loop_
_entity_poly.entity_id
_entity_poly.type
_entity_poly.pdbx_seq_one_letter_code
_entity_poly.pdbx_strand_id
1 'polypeptide(L)'
;MGVYEAGVNGTEGTATSTTCSRSNPSMRCWCRWRWENHQQQQQQHNVLRQRLVSLVFSSGFTFLLGYLVLYGSIGMFYAWLMFSKPYLRSTNASVGLKSPGCQEDNEGSWSIGVFYGDSPFSLKPIEAMNEWRDEGAAWPIANPVVTCASLSDAGFPSNFVADPFLYVQSWTGFRNLAIALAKITTKFLGVLFYLALGVFVSGMRASSWKGGRIRKLMEDLSGAESILRTGDTLFLFYETKSSITSQGDIGVAKSIDKGATWQQLGIALDEDWHLSYPYVFNYLGQIYMMPESSQKGELRLYRALNFPLKWTLDKVLIKNPLVDSFIINRAGEYWLFGSDHSGVGTRKNGQLEIWYSSSPLGPWKPHKKNPIYNVDKSVGARNGGRPFVYDGNLYRVGQDCGETYGRRVRIFKVEVLTKDDYKEVEVPLGFEESNKGPNAWNGARYHHLDVQQLSSGKWIAVMDGDRVPSGDPVHRFILGSASFAAVTVVVVVLGVLLGAVKCMIPLNWCAHLSGKRNNAFLGRERSNLFSSKVRRFCSRLNRVPLSVRGKIKPNTWAGKLVLAVIFAVGVALMCTGVKYFYGGNGAEEAYPLNGSYSQFTLLTMTYDARLWNLKMYVRHYSRCSSVKEIVVVWNKGIPPRSSDLDSTVPVRIRVEDQNSLNNRFKKDTMIKTRAVLELDDDIMMSCDDIERGFNVWRQHPDRIVGFYPRLVRGSPLKYRDEKYARRHESYNMILTGAAFIDRTLAFERYWSSEAKAGRELVDSYFNCEDVLLNYLYANASSSQTVEYVRPTWVIDTSKFTGVAISKNTNVHYKIRSNCLLKFSEIYGSIAGRKWEFNGRKDGWDL
;
A
#
# COMPACT_ATOMS: atom_id res chain seq x y z
N MET A 1 -41.77 -11.33 34.30
CA MET A 1 -42.67 -10.58 35.21
C MET A 1 -43.28 -9.45 34.38
N GLY A 2 -44.41 -9.70 33.71
CA GLY A 2 -45.73 -9.23 34.16
C GLY A 2 -45.97 -7.80 33.63
N VAL A 3 -46.37 -7.60 32.37
CA VAL A 3 -47.77 -7.43 31.90
C VAL A 3 -48.54 -6.36 32.70
N TYR A 4 -48.86 -5.21 32.08
CA TYR A 4 -50.24 -4.80 31.75
C TYR A 4 -50.28 -3.39 31.15
N GLU A 5 -50.76 -3.34 29.91
CA GLU A 5 -51.26 -2.19 29.17
C GLU A 5 -52.78 -2.08 29.39
N ALA A 6 -53.34 -0.91 29.04
CA ALA A 6 -54.78 -0.56 28.96
C ALA A 6 -55.52 -0.44 30.30
N GLY A 7 -56.14 0.69 30.63
CA GLY A 7 -57.28 1.36 29.98
C GLY A 7 -58.09 2.02 31.11
N VAL A 8 -59.07 2.91 30.99
CA VAL A 8 -59.93 3.39 29.92
C VAL A 8 -60.81 4.49 30.57
N ASN A 9 -61.17 5.51 29.78
CA ASN A 9 -62.36 6.38 29.81
C ASN A 9 -62.94 7.04 31.09
N GLY A 10 -63.42 8.27 30.84
CA GLY A 10 -64.76 8.71 31.25
C GLY A 10 -64.75 9.78 32.34
N THR A 11 -64.82 11.06 31.99
CA THR A 11 -66.05 11.87 31.88
C THR A 11 -66.89 11.98 33.15
N GLU A 12 -67.11 13.25 33.51
CA GLU A 12 -68.28 13.81 34.19
C GLU A 12 -68.43 13.69 35.71
N GLY A 13 -68.87 14.82 36.29
CA GLY A 13 -69.57 14.86 37.57
C GLY A 13 -68.77 15.53 38.70
N THR A 14 -68.80 16.86 38.80
CA THR A 14 -69.60 17.59 39.80
C THR A 14 -69.42 17.14 41.25
N ALA A 15 -68.70 17.93 42.03
CA ALA A 15 -68.80 18.16 43.48
C ALA A 15 -67.45 18.76 43.91
N THR A 16 -67.32 19.81 44.68
CA THR A 16 -68.24 20.53 45.54
C THR A 16 -67.51 21.84 45.86
N SER A 17 -68.24 22.94 45.82
CA SER A 17 -67.79 24.22 46.33
C SER A 17 -67.48 24.10 47.82
N THR A 18 -66.21 23.93 48.17
CA THR A 18 -65.77 24.18 49.55
C THR A 18 -65.42 25.65 49.65
N THR A 19 -66.44 26.41 50.04
CA THR A 19 -66.39 27.75 50.59
C THR A 19 -65.26 27.84 51.62
N CYS A 20 -64.14 28.48 51.28
CA CYS A 20 -63.18 28.94 52.28
C CYS A 20 -63.79 30.13 53.01
N SER A 21 -64.38 29.84 54.18
CA SER A 21 -64.84 30.83 55.15
C SER A 21 -63.70 31.79 55.52
N ARG A 22 -64.05 33.08 55.61
CA ARG A 22 -63.15 34.19 55.94
C ARG A 22 -62.66 34.06 57.39
N SER A 23 -61.60 33.32 57.65
CA SER A 23 -60.85 33.44 58.91
C SER A 23 -59.56 32.60 58.97
N ASN A 24 -58.62 32.74 58.02
CA ASN A 24 -57.20 32.57 58.34
C ASN A 24 -56.25 33.12 57.24
N PRO A 25 -55.34 34.07 57.54
CA PRO A 25 -54.47 34.70 56.53
C PRO A 25 -53.34 33.80 55.98
N SER A 26 -52.90 32.76 56.71
CA SER A 26 -51.69 32.01 56.34
C SER A 26 -51.86 31.10 55.12
N MET A 27 -53.04 30.50 54.93
CA MET A 27 -53.33 29.62 53.79
C MET A 27 -53.44 30.37 52.46
N ARG A 28 -53.78 31.68 52.47
CA ARG A 28 -53.80 32.50 51.24
C ARG A 28 -52.41 32.74 50.67
N CYS A 29 -51.40 32.93 51.53
CA CYS A 29 -50.03 33.21 51.07
C CYS A 29 -49.36 31.97 50.46
N TRP A 30 -49.60 30.77 51.01
CA TRP A 30 -48.95 29.56 50.54
C TRP A 30 -49.47 29.09 49.17
N CYS A 31 -50.78 29.14 48.95
CA CYS A 31 -51.37 28.84 47.65
C CYS A 31 -50.97 29.87 46.57
N ARG A 32 -50.85 31.16 46.93
CA ARG A 32 -50.40 32.21 46.00
C ARG A 32 -48.93 32.06 45.61
N TRP A 33 -48.06 31.78 46.57
CA TRP A 33 -46.62 31.61 46.33
C TRP A 33 -46.30 30.38 45.46
N ARG A 34 -47.02 29.26 45.67
CA ARG A 34 -46.84 28.05 44.85
C ARG A 34 -47.35 28.22 43.42
N TRP A 35 -48.44 28.97 43.22
CA TRP A 35 -48.95 29.32 41.89
C TRP A 35 -48.02 30.29 41.14
N GLU A 36 -47.48 31.30 41.82
CA GLU A 36 -46.54 32.28 41.25
C GLU A 36 -45.20 31.62 40.84
N ASN A 37 -44.64 30.73 41.66
CA ASN A 37 -43.41 29.99 41.29
C ASN A 37 -43.62 29.02 40.12
N HIS A 38 -44.77 28.33 40.04
CA HIS A 38 -45.07 27.47 38.90
C HIS A 38 -45.26 28.27 37.60
N GLN A 39 -45.89 29.46 37.67
CA GLN A 39 -45.97 30.37 36.52
C GLN A 39 -44.58 30.90 36.12
N GLN A 40 -43.71 31.25 37.08
CA GLN A 40 -42.37 31.75 36.77
C GLN A 40 -41.49 30.68 36.11
N GLN A 41 -41.50 29.43 36.60
CA GLN A 41 -40.76 28.32 35.96
C GLN A 41 -41.31 27.97 34.58
N GLN A 42 -42.63 27.95 34.41
CA GLN A 42 -43.27 27.61 33.13
C GLN A 42 -43.08 28.71 32.09
N GLN A 43 -43.02 29.98 32.52
CA GLN A 43 -42.71 31.12 31.67
C GLN A 43 -41.22 31.15 31.27
N GLN A 44 -40.31 30.74 32.16
CA GLN A 44 -38.89 30.63 31.85
C GLN A 44 -38.59 29.46 30.89
N HIS A 45 -39.26 28.31 31.05
CA HIS A 45 -39.19 27.19 30.11
C HIS A 45 -39.79 27.52 28.74
N ASN A 46 -40.93 28.22 28.69
CA ASN A 46 -41.56 28.66 27.45
C ASN A 46 -40.74 29.73 26.72
N VAL A 47 -40.05 30.62 27.44
CA VAL A 47 -39.12 31.61 26.84
C VAL A 47 -37.86 30.93 26.29
N LEU A 48 -37.31 29.93 26.98
CA LEU A 48 -36.18 29.14 26.46
C LEU A 48 -36.59 28.33 25.23
N ARG A 49 -37.78 27.70 25.24
CA ARG A 49 -38.34 26.98 24.10
C ARG A 49 -38.64 27.92 22.93
N GLN A 50 -39.22 29.09 23.16
CA GLN A 50 -39.44 30.11 22.13
C GLN A 50 -38.13 30.67 21.57
N ARG A 51 -37.09 30.85 22.40
CA ARG A 51 -35.76 31.27 21.93
C ARG A 51 -35.06 30.19 21.11
N LEU A 52 -35.15 28.92 21.53
CA LEU A 52 -34.63 27.77 20.76
C LEU A 52 -35.37 27.61 19.43
N VAL A 53 -36.70 27.67 19.42
CA VAL A 53 -37.53 27.67 18.20
C VAL A 53 -37.18 28.85 17.31
N SER A 54 -37.06 30.07 17.85
CA SER A 54 -36.65 31.25 17.07
C SER A 54 -35.21 31.17 16.54
N LEU A 55 -34.31 30.44 17.19
CA LEU A 55 -32.95 30.20 16.70
C LEU A 55 -32.95 29.18 15.54
N VAL A 56 -33.71 28.09 15.70
CA VAL A 56 -33.86 27.00 14.71
C VAL A 56 -34.61 27.47 13.46
N PHE A 57 -35.53 28.44 13.57
CA PHE A 57 -36.22 29.05 12.43
C PHE A 57 -35.59 30.38 11.96
N SER A 58 -34.38 30.71 12.42
CA SER A 58 -33.67 31.89 11.91
C SER A 58 -33.27 31.69 10.45
N SER A 59 -33.40 32.74 9.63
CA SER A 59 -32.96 32.74 8.21
C SER A 59 -31.49 32.34 8.04
N GLY A 60 -30.66 32.59 9.05
CA GLY A 60 -29.26 32.17 9.05
C GLY A 60 -29.09 30.68 9.31
N PHE A 61 -29.87 30.11 10.24
CA PHE A 61 -29.79 28.68 10.54
C PHE A 61 -30.28 27.83 9.38
N THR A 62 -31.42 28.19 8.77
CA THR A 62 -31.97 27.49 7.61
C THR A 62 -31.04 27.58 6.39
N PHE A 63 -30.38 28.72 6.19
CA PHE A 63 -29.35 28.89 5.16
C PHE A 63 -28.14 27.97 5.39
N LEU A 64 -27.58 27.96 6.60
CA LEU A 64 -26.43 27.12 6.93
C LEU A 64 -26.77 25.63 6.82
N LEU A 65 -27.95 25.21 7.29
CA LEU A 65 -28.41 23.82 7.18
C LEU A 65 -28.62 23.41 5.71
N GLY A 66 -29.21 24.28 4.89
CA GLY A 66 -29.40 24.02 3.46
C GLY A 66 -28.08 23.83 2.71
N TYR A 67 -27.08 24.66 3.00
CA TYR A 67 -25.75 24.52 2.39
C TYR A 67 -24.96 23.33 2.94
N LEU A 68 -25.15 22.96 4.20
CA LEU A 68 -24.58 21.72 4.76
C LEU A 68 -25.11 20.49 4.01
N VAL A 69 -26.43 20.43 3.76
CA VAL A 69 -27.05 19.35 2.98
C VAL A 69 -26.56 19.36 1.52
N LEU A 70 -26.45 20.55 0.90
CA LEU A 70 -25.99 20.68 -0.49
C LEU A 70 -24.55 20.19 -0.65
N TYR A 71 -23.60 20.76 0.11
CA TYR A 71 -22.19 20.34 0.02
C TYR A 71 -22.00 18.90 0.53
N GLY A 72 -22.74 18.48 1.56
CA GLY A 72 -22.76 17.09 2.01
C GLY A 72 -23.18 16.12 0.91
N SER A 73 -24.25 16.44 0.15
CA SER A 73 -24.72 15.63 -0.97
C SER A 73 -23.71 15.60 -2.13
N ILE A 74 -23.07 16.75 -2.44
CA ILE A 74 -22.00 16.83 -3.44
C ILE A 74 -20.80 15.98 -3.02
N GLY A 75 -20.40 16.05 -1.75
CA GLY A 75 -19.33 15.23 -1.20
C GLY A 75 -19.64 13.74 -1.26
N MET A 76 -20.86 13.34 -0.90
CA MET A 76 -21.32 11.95 -1.00
C MET A 76 -21.37 11.46 -2.45
N PHE A 77 -21.86 12.29 -3.37
CA PHE A 77 -21.89 11.95 -4.79
C PHE A 77 -20.48 11.84 -5.38
N TYR A 78 -19.56 12.74 -4.99
CA TYR A 78 -18.15 12.65 -5.37
C TYR A 78 -17.50 11.39 -4.80
N ALA A 79 -17.74 11.08 -3.52
CA ALA A 79 -17.26 9.85 -2.92
C ALA A 79 -17.80 8.61 -3.64
N TRP A 80 -19.09 8.63 -3.99
CA TRP A 80 -19.70 7.57 -4.78
C TRP A 80 -19.08 7.48 -6.18
N LEU A 81 -18.82 8.58 -6.87
CA LEU A 81 -18.20 8.51 -8.20
C LEU A 81 -16.74 8.04 -8.17
N MET A 82 -15.97 8.50 -7.19
CA MET A 82 -14.52 8.26 -7.14
C MET A 82 -14.14 6.99 -6.37
N PHE A 83 -14.99 6.56 -5.43
CA PHE A 83 -14.71 5.46 -4.50
C PHE A 83 -15.80 4.37 -4.50
N SER A 84 -16.82 4.43 -5.37
CA SER A 84 -17.65 3.23 -5.63
C SER A 84 -16.87 2.30 -6.55
N LYS A 85 -16.61 1.05 -6.21
CA LYS A 85 -17.32 0.12 -5.31
C LYS A 85 -16.50 -0.14 -4.04
N PRO A 86 -17.09 -0.12 -2.83
CA PRO A 86 -16.57 -0.88 -1.69
C PRO A 86 -16.92 -2.36 -1.92
N TYR A 87 -16.52 -2.95 -3.05
CA TYR A 87 -15.98 -4.28 -2.91
C TYR A 87 -14.69 -3.98 -2.18
N LEU A 88 -14.73 -4.26 -0.88
CA LEU A 88 -13.55 -4.33 -0.03
C LEU A 88 -12.39 -4.73 -0.93
N ARG A 89 -11.29 -4.00 -0.80
CA ARG A 89 -9.97 -4.56 -0.97
C ARG A 89 -9.96 -5.80 -0.06
N SER A 90 -10.53 -6.89 -0.57
CA SER A 90 -10.70 -8.17 0.08
C SER A 90 -9.27 -8.65 0.05
N THR A 91 -8.50 -8.47 1.14
CA THR A 91 -8.47 -9.49 2.18
C THR A 91 -9.02 -10.78 1.60
N ASN A 92 -8.11 -11.58 1.03
CA ASN A 92 -8.38 -12.97 0.72
C ASN A 92 -9.16 -13.57 1.88
N ALA A 93 -10.48 -13.74 1.74
CA ALA A 93 -11.30 -14.59 2.59
C ALA A 93 -12.76 -14.49 2.12
N SER A 94 -13.20 -15.59 1.51
CA SER A 94 -14.47 -16.19 1.90
C SER A 94 -14.86 -15.83 3.33
N VAL A 95 -16.11 -15.41 3.56
CA VAL A 95 -16.80 -15.40 4.87
C VAL A 95 -16.05 -16.21 5.93
N GLY A 96 -15.18 -15.52 6.69
CA GLY A 96 -14.19 -16.12 7.59
C GLY A 96 -13.17 -15.05 7.98
N LEU A 97 -13.14 -14.69 9.26
CA LEU A 97 -12.25 -13.76 9.96
C LEU A 97 -11.36 -12.82 9.10
N LYS A 98 -11.55 -11.50 9.26
CA LYS A 98 -10.56 -10.49 8.83
C LYS A 98 -9.15 -10.95 9.24
N SER A 99 -8.24 -11.07 8.27
CA SER A 99 -6.81 -11.28 8.57
C SER A 99 -6.37 -10.22 9.58
N PRO A 100 -5.78 -10.60 10.72
CA PRO A 100 -5.58 -9.68 11.83
C PRO A 100 -4.46 -8.64 11.60
N GLY A 101 -3.82 -8.57 10.43
CA GLY A 101 -2.70 -7.66 10.15
C GLY A 101 -2.87 -6.73 8.94
N CYS A 102 -1.80 -6.02 8.60
CA CYS A 102 -1.71 -4.99 7.55
C CYS A 102 -2.77 -3.88 7.64
N GLN A 103 -3.13 -3.46 8.85
CA GLN A 103 -4.06 -2.35 9.02
C GLN A 103 -3.34 -1.02 8.76
N GLU A 104 -4.07 -0.04 8.22
CA GLU A 104 -3.52 1.32 8.08
C GLU A 104 -3.20 1.90 9.46
N ASP A 105 -1.95 2.33 9.64
CA ASP A 105 -1.48 3.02 10.83
C ASP A 105 -0.49 4.16 10.49
N ASN A 106 0.04 4.82 11.52
CA ASN A 106 0.95 5.96 11.35
C ASN A 106 2.40 5.56 11.07
N GLU A 107 2.74 4.27 11.12
CA GLU A 107 4.11 3.81 10.89
C GLU A 107 4.38 3.51 9.42
N GLY A 108 3.34 3.14 8.68
CA GLY A 108 3.37 2.95 7.24
C GLY A 108 3.33 1.48 6.82
N SER A 109 3.53 1.20 5.53
CA SER A 109 3.38 -0.15 4.95
C SER A 109 4.73 -0.76 4.61
N TRP A 110 5.61 -0.88 5.61
CA TRP A 110 6.96 -1.40 5.43
C TRP A 110 6.95 -2.83 4.90
N SER A 111 7.87 -3.06 3.96
CA SER A 111 8.11 -4.33 3.30
C SER A 111 9.60 -4.48 3.02
N ILE A 112 10.03 -5.69 2.69
CA ILE A 112 11.45 -6.00 2.48
C ILE A 112 11.67 -6.49 1.05
N GLY A 113 12.67 -5.92 0.40
CA GLY A 113 13.14 -6.31 -0.92
C GLY A 113 14.53 -6.95 -0.87
N VAL A 114 14.84 -7.74 -1.90
CA VAL A 114 16.13 -8.42 -2.09
C VAL A 114 16.83 -7.89 -3.32
N PHE A 115 18.15 -7.74 -3.22
CA PHE A 115 19.03 -7.23 -4.27
C PHE A 115 20.26 -8.11 -4.41
N TYR A 116 20.82 -8.14 -5.61
CA TYR A 116 22.03 -8.89 -5.95
C TYR A 116 22.96 -8.10 -6.85
N GLY A 117 24.26 -8.33 -6.74
CA GLY A 117 25.25 -7.66 -7.59
C GLY A 117 26.60 -8.34 -7.53
N ASP A 118 27.51 -7.87 -8.38
CA ASP A 118 28.91 -8.30 -8.36
C ASP A 118 29.71 -7.52 -7.30
N SER A 119 29.17 -6.40 -6.81
CA SER A 119 29.72 -5.59 -5.72
C SER A 119 28.57 -4.99 -4.88
N PRO A 120 28.83 -4.49 -3.66
CA PRO A 120 27.81 -3.84 -2.84
C PRO A 120 27.31 -2.50 -3.44
N PHE A 121 27.99 -1.99 -4.48
CA PHE A 121 27.63 -0.74 -5.18
C PHE A 121 27.01 -0.99 -6.58
N SER A 122 26.89 -2.25 -7.01
CA SER A 122 26.28 -2.64 -8.29
C SER A 122 25.03 -3.51 -8.11
N LEU A 123 24.41 -3.39 -6.93
CA LEU A 123 23.22 -4.14 -6.54
C LEU A 123 22.02 -3.79 -7.45
N LYS A 124 21.34 -4.83 -7.93
CA LYS A 124 20.13 -4.75 -8.74
C LYS A 124 19.01 -5.54 -8.07
N PRO A 125 17.74 -5.11 -8.23
CA PRO A 125 16.62 -5.80 -7.60
C PRO A 125 16.45 -7.21 -8.16
N ILE A 126 15.80 -8.10 -7.39
CA ILE A 126 15.67 -9.52 -7.72
C ILE A 126 15.03 -9.78 -9.09
N GLU A 127 14.08 -8.94 -9.54
CA GLU A 127 13.44 -9.02 -10.86
C GLU A 127 14.36 -8.69 -12.04
N ALA A 128 15.54 -8.12 -11.79
CA ALA A 128 16.58 -7.91 -12.79
C ALA A 128 17.50 -9.14 -12.92
N MET A 129 17.54 -9.99 -11.89
CA MET A 129 18.33 -11.22 -11.87
C MET A 129 17.55 -12.30 -12.61
N ASN A 130 17.83 -12.50 -13.89
CA ASN A 130 17.16 -13.51 -14.71
C ASN A 130 17.74 -14.93 -14.47
N GLU A 131 18.00 -15.29 -13.22
CA GLU A 131 18.75 -16.51 -12.83
C GLU A 131 17.86 -17.68 -12.38
N TRP A 132 16.54 -17.52 -12.35
CA TRP A 132 15.62 -18.45 -11.71
C TRP A 132 14.82 -19.25 -12.73
N ARG A 133 14.46 -20.47 -12.36
CA ARG A 133 13.90 -21.49 -13.27
C ARG A 133 12.44 -21.82 -12.98
N ASP A 134 11.67 -20.88 -12.45
CA ASP A 134 10.23 -21.09 -12.32
C ASP A 134 9.50 -20.48 -13.53
N GLU A 135 8.63 -21.27 -14.14
CA GLU A 135 7.71 -20.84 -15.20
C GLU A 135 6.31 -20.58 -14.62
N GLY A 136 6.21 -20.28 -13.32
CA GLY A 136 4.98 -19.86 -12.65
C GLY A 136 4.45 -18.52 -13.16
N ALA A 137 3.19 -18.23 -12.89
CA ALA A 137 2.55 -16.99 -13.34
C ALA A 137 2.98 -15.74 -12.55
N ALA A 138 3.54 -15.95 -11.35
CA ALA A 138 4.20 -14.92 -10.56
C ALA A 138 5.65 -14.63 -11.02
N TRP A 139 6.14 -15.31 -12.08
CA TRP A 139 7.52 -15.17 -12.53
C TRP A 139 7.65 -14.12 -13.66
N PRO A 140 8.67 -13.22 -13.63
CA PRO A 140 9.69 -13.08 -12.60
C PRO A 140 9.16 -12.46 -11.30
N ILE A 141 9.62 -12.98 -10.17
CA ILE A 141 9.37 -12.40 -8.85
C ILE A 141 9.98 -11.00 -8.80
N ALA A 142 9.22 -10.05 -8.30
CA ALA A 142 9.64 -8.68 -8.09
C ALA A 142 9.55 -8.28 -6.63
N ASN A 143 10.38 -7.32 -6.24
CA ASN A 143 10.29 -6.71 -4.92
C ASN A 143 8.94 -5.98 -4.72
N PRO A 144 8.41 -5.95 -3.48
CA PRO A 144 8.96 -6.55 -2.26
C PRO A 144 8.67 -8.05 -2.17
N VAL A 145 9.50 -8.79 -1.43
CA VAL A 145 9.39 -10.26 -1.27
C VAL A 145 8.86 -10.70 0.09
N VAL A 146 8.92 -9.84 1.10
CA VAL A 146 8.34 -10.08 2.43
C VAL A 146 7.53 -8.84 2.83
N THR A 147 6.29 -9.06 3.28
CA THR A 147 5.33 -8.01 3.68
C THR A 147 4.61 -8.41 4.97
N CYS A 148 3.91 -7.47 5.61
CA CYS A 148 3.02 -7.76 6.74
C CYS A 148 1.98 -8.86 6.42
N ALA A 149 1.57 -8.99 5.15
CA ALA A 149 0.57 -9.96 4.72
C ALA A 149 1.17 -11.37 4.75
N SER A 150 2.42 -11.51 4.29
CA SER A 150 3.13 -12.78 4.32
C SER A 150 3.23 -13.38 5.74
N LEU A 151 3.37 -12.52 6.75
CA LEU A 151 3.46 -12.93 8.14
C LEU A 151 2.08 -13.18 8.78
N SER A 152 1.11 -12.31 8.49
CA SER A 152 -0.27 -12.43 8.96
C SER A 152 -0.96 -13.68 8.42
N ASP A 153 -0.76 -13.99 7.15
CA ASP A 153 -1.28 -15.20 6.50
C ASP A 153 -0.64 -16.49 7.06
N ALA A 154 0.57 -16.38 7.63
CA ALA A 154 1.24 -17.47 8.35
C ALA A 154 0.75 -17.63 9.81
N GLY A 155 -0.20 -16.79 10.27
CA GLY A 155 -0.79 -16.86 11.60
C GLY A 155 -0.20 -15.90 12.64
N PHE A 156 0.69 -14.99 12.23
CA PHE A 156 1.32 -14.02 13.13
C PHE A 156 0.82 -12.60 12.80
N PRO A 157 -0.10 -12.03 13.60
CA PRO A 157 -0.72 -10.74 13.29
C PRO A 157 0.33 -9.62 13.24
N SER A 158 0.51 -9.01 12.07
CA SER A 158 1.56 -8.00 11.87
C SER A 158 1.04 -6.82 11.04
N ASN A 159 1.38 -5.59 11.41
CA ASN A 159 1.09 -4.39 10.62
C ASN A 159 2.22 -3.98 9.68
N PHE A 160 3.48 -4.31 10.01
CA PHE A 160 4.63 -3.99 9.16
C PHE A 160 5.79 -4.95 9.40
N VAL A 161 6.73 -4.97 8.45
CA VAL A 161 8.01 -5.66 8.58
C VAL A 161 9.16 -4.70 8.17
N ALA A 162 10.14 -4.49 9.04
CA ALA A 162 11.27 -3.58 8.78
C ALA A 162 12.57 -4.10 9.41
N ASP A 163 13.66 -3.33 9.29
CA ASP A 163 14.97 -3.65 9.85
C ASP A 163 15.50 -5.06 9.50
N PRO A 164 15.54 -5.44 8.20
CA PRO A 164 15.98 -6.76 7.79
C PRO A 164 17.47 -6.99 8.01
N PHE A 165 17.79 -8.04 8.77
CA PHE A 165 19.12 -8.65 8.86
C PHE A 165 19.13 -10.05 8.26
N LEU A 166 20.01 -10.25 7.30
CA LEU A 166 20.24 -11.52 6.68
C LEU A 166 21.23 -12.35 7.52
N TYR A 167 21.09 -13.68 7.47
CA TYR A 167 22.09 -14.63 7.92
C TYR A 167 22.24 -15.71 6.86
N VAL A 168 23.41 -15.72 6.20
CA VAL A 168 23.73 -16.66 5.13
C VAL A 168 24.34 -17.92 5.73
N GLN A 169 23.64 -19.04 5.61
CA GLN A 169 24.15 -20.35 6.02
C GLN A 169 24.60 -21.14 4.80
N SER A 170 25.92 -21.20 4.58
CA SER A 170 26.53 -21.97 3.50
C SER A 170 26.71 -23.44 3.87
N TRP A 171 26.26 -24.33 2.98
CA TRP A 171 26.44 -25.77 3.11
C TRP A 171 27.62 -26.21 2.22
N THR A 172 28.81 -26.41 2.81
CA THR A 172 29.96 -26.97 2.08
C THR A 172 29.85 -28.50 2.02
N GLY A 173 29.94 -29.06 0.80
CA GLY A 173 29.71 -30.49 0.54
C GLY A 173 30.57 -31.48 1.35
N PHE A 174 31.74 -31.06 1.85
CA PHE A 174 32.61 -31.90 2.69
C PHE A 174 32.04 -32.16 4.09
N ARG A 175 31.39 -31.17 4.71
CA ARG A 175 30.70 -31.37 6.01
C ARG A 175 29.52 -32.33 5.85
N ASN A 176 28.83 -32.28 4.71
CA ASN A 176 27.70 -33.17 4.42
C ASN A 176 28.14 -34.61 4.17
N LEU A 177 29.26 -34.84 3.48
CA LEU A 177 29.81 -36.20 3.33
C LEU A 177 30.19 -36.77 4.71
N ALA A 178 30.85 -35.99 5.57
CA ALA A 178 31.23 -36.42 6.91
C ALA A 178 30.02 -36.68 7.83
N ILE A 179 29.01 -35.79 7.83
CA ILE A 179 27.78 -35.94 8.63
C ILE A 179 26.90 -37.06 8.09
N ALA A 180 26.78 -37.20 6.78
CA ALA A 180 26.04 -38.30 6.15
C ALA A 180 26.74 -39.64 6.42
N LEU A 181 28.06 -39.73 6.24
CA LEU A 181 28.84 -40.93 6.60
C LEU A 181 28.73 -41.24 8.09
N ALA A 182 28.80 -40.24 8.98
CA ALA A 182 28.63 -40.44 10.41
C ALA A 182 27.21 -40.91 10.78
N LYS A 183 26.16 -40.35 10.18
CA LYS A 183 24.78 -40.79 10.42
C LYS A 183 24.51 -42.19 9.83
N ILE A 184 25.08 -42.50 8.68
CA ILE A 184 25.01 -43.83 8.04
C ILE A 184 25.75 -44.85 8.91
N THR A 185 26.97 -44.57 9.36
CA THR A 185 27.74 -45.50 10.23
C THR A 185 27.06 -45.71 11.57
N THR A 186 26.53 -44.65 12.21
CA THR A 186 25.80 -44.79 13.48
C THR A 186 24.51 -45.62 13.32
N LYS A 187 23.78 -45.47 12.20
CA LYS A 187 22.58 -46.28 11.91
C LYS A 187 22.94 -47.72 11.50
N PHE A 188 24.03 -47.93 10.76
CA PHE A 188 24.51 -49.27 10.39
C PHE A 188 24.99 -50.05 11.62
N LEU A 189 25.71 -49.40 12.54
CA LEU A 189 26.10 -49.94 13.84
C LEU A 189 24.88 -50.29 14.69
N GLY A 190 23.84 -49.44 14.69
CA GLY A 190 22.58 -49.74 15.36
C GLY A 190 21.87 -50.97 14.80
N VAL A 191 21.81 -51.13 13.47
CA VAL A 191 21.22 -52.31 12.81
C VAL A 191 22.05 -53.57 13.07
N LEU A 192 23.38 -53.48 13.04
CA LEU A 192 24.29 -54.57 13.41
C LEU A 192 24.12 -54.98 14.88
N PHE A 193 23.95 -54.01 15.78
CA PHE A 193 23.69 -54.26 17.20
C PHE A 193 22.33 -54.96 17.42
N TYR A 194 21.29 -54.55 16.69
CA TYR A 194 19.97 -55.20 16.74
C TYR A 194 19.96 -56.60 16.10
N LEU A 195 20.72 -56.83 15.02
CA LEU A 195 20.90 -58.15 14.42
C LEU A 195 21.72 -59.07 15.34
N ALA A 196 22.75 -58.54 16.02
CA ALA A 196 23.52 -59.28 17.01
C ALA A 196 22.68 -59.64 18.26
N LEU A 197 21.78 -58.75 18.72
CA LEU A 197 20.79 -59.08 19.75
C LEU A 197 19.71 -60.05 19.26
N GLY A 198 19.30 -59.95 17.99
CA GLY A 198 18.30 -60.83 17.38
C GLY A 198 18.77 -62.28 17.20
N VAL A 199 20.08 -62.52 17.13
CA VAL A 199 20.67 -63.87 17.12
C VAL A 199 20.69 -64.49 18.52
N PHE A 200 20.56 -63.70 19.59
CA PHE A 200 20.52 -64.20 20.98
C PHE A 200 19.13 -64.52 21.52
N VAL A 201 18.06 -64.18 20.77
CA VAL A 201 16.68 -64.53 21.13
C VAL A 201 16.09 -65.43 20.03
N SER A 202 16.64 -66.64 19.94
CA SER A 202 16.02 -67.73 19.18
C SER A 202 14.76 -68.19 19.90
N GLY A 203 13.60 -67.77 19.39
CA GLY A 203 12.33 -68.41 19.72
C GLY A 203 11.21 -67.43 19.99
N MET A 204 10.67 -66.79 18.96
CA MET A 204 9.25 -66.42 18.93
C MET A 204 8.76 -66.03 17.53
N ARG A 205 7.59 -66.59 17.20
CA ARG A 205 6.79 -66.51 15.97
C ARG A 205 7.00 -65.30 15.05
N ALA A 206 7.31 -65.60 13.80
CA ALA A 206 7.21 -64.69 12.66
C ALA A 206 5.74 -64.42 12.30
N SER A 207 5.16 -63.34 12.80
CA SER A 207 3.97 -62.72 12.20
C SER A 207 3.86 -61.28 12.69
N SER A 208 3.64 -60.34 11.76
CA SER A 208 3.49 -58.88 11.95
C SER A 208 4.77 -58.04 11.94
N TRP A 209 5.46 -58.03 10.80
CA TRP A 209 6.37 -56.94 10.42
C TRP A 209 6.12 -56.57 8.97
N LYS A 210 5.36 -55.50 8.68
CA LYS A 210 5.40 -54.71 7.43
C LYS A 210 4.37 -53.58 7.50
N GLY A 211 4.79 -52.35 7.18
CA GLY A 211 3.92 -51.18 7.06
C GLY A 211 4.50 -49.92 7.70
N GLY A 212 4.38 -49.79 9.03
CA GLY A 212 4.69 -48.54 9.74
C GLY A 212 6.17 -48.13 9.78
N ARG A 213 7.11 -49.08 9.88
CA ARG A 213 8.55 -48.76 9.94
C ARG A 213 9.14 -48.34 8.60
N ILE A 214 8.62 -48.83 7.48
CA ILE A 214 9.07 -48.43 6.14
C ILE A 214 8.59 -47.00 5.83
N ARG A 215 7.36 -46.65 6.26
CA ARG A 215 6.83 -45.29 6.12
C ARG A 215 7.63 -44.27 6.95
N LYS A 216 8.00 -44.63 8.19
CA LYS A 216 8.91 -43.83 9.03
C LYS A 216 10.33 -43.75 8.46
N LEU A 217 10.85 -44.83 7.86
CA LEU A 217 12.15 -44.83 7.19
C LEU A 217 12.12 -43.95 5.92
N MET A 218 11.01 -43.92 5.18
CA MET A 218 10.79 -43.04 4.03
C MET A 218 10.63 -41.57 4.44
N GLU A 219 9.93 -41.26 5.54
CA GLU A 219 9.89 -39.91 6.14
C GLU A 219 11.29 -39.48 6.61
N ASP A 220 12.04 -40.37 7.27
CA ASP A 220 13.42 -40.10 7.70
C ASP A 220 14.41 -39.97 6.52
N LEU A 221 14.10 -40.57 5.36
CA LEU A 221 14.87 -40.43 4.12
C LEU A 221 14.47 -39.17 3.34
N SER A 222 13.24 -38.69 3.45
CA SER A 222 12.84 -37.39 2.87
C SER A 222 13.60 -36.22 3.54
N GLY A 223 13.96 -36.36 4.82
CA GLY A 223 14.88 -35.45 5.51
C GLY A 223 16.34 -35.55 5.04
N ALA A 224 16.73 -36.61 4.32
CA ALA A 224 18.06 -36.75 3.72
C ALA A 224 18.17 -36.04 2.36
N GLU A 225 17.04 -35.79 1.67
CA GLU A 225 17.01 -35.03 0.42
C GLU A 225 17.40 -33.55 0.64
N SER A 226 17.18 -33.02 1.86
CA SER A 226 17.69 -31.70 2.27
C SER A 226 19.21 -31.65 2.46
N ILE A 227 19.89 -32.81 2.60
CA ILE A 227 21.33 -32.91 2.87
C ILE A 227 22.16 -32.87 1.58
N LEU A 228 21.53 -33.13 0.43
CA LEU A 228 22.16 -33.10 -0.89
C LEU A 228 22.00 -31.75 -1.63
N ARG A 229 21.32 -30.76 -1.03
CA ARG A 229 21.16 -29.44 -1.66
C ARG A 229 22.45 -28.64 -1.59
N THR A 230 23.08 -28.45 -2.75
CA THR A 230 24.17 -27.50 -2.95
C THR A 230 23.60 -26.08 -3.07
N GLY A 231 23.74 -25.26 -2.03
CA GLY A 231 23.31 -23.86 -2.08
C GLY A 231 23.30 -23.18 -0.70
N ASP A 232 23.38 -21.85 -0.69
CA ASP A 232 23.24 -21.04 0.51
C ASP A 232 21.78 -21.06 0.98
N THR A 233 21.55 -21.31 2.28
CA THR A 233 20.26 -21.09 2.92
C THR A 233 20.23 -19.70 3.52
N LEU A 234 19.20 -18.93 3.22
CA LEU A 234 19.04 -17.57 3.72
C LEU A 234 18.05 -17.56 4.88
N PHE A 235 18.45 -16.97 6.00
CA PHE A 235 17.54 -16.61 7.08
C PHE A 235 17.44 -15.09 7.13
N LEU A 236 16.23 -14.57 7.24
CA LEU A 236 15.95 -13.14 7.32
C LEU A 236 15.30 -12.88 8.67
N PHE A 237 16.00 -12.17 9.54
CA PHE A 237 15.47 -11.64 10.79
C PHE A 237 15.01 -10.21 10.55
N TYR A 238 13.88 -9.82 11.12
CA TYR A 238 13.31 -8.50 10.89
C TYR A 238 12.43 -8.11 12.07
N GLU A 239 12.24 -6.81 12.27
CA GLU A 239 11.23 -6.28 13.17
C GLU A 239 9.85 -6.53 12.58
N THR A 240 8.94 -7.04 13.40
CA THR A 240 7.51 -7.08 13.10
C THR A 240 6.73 -6.49 14.25
N LYS A 241 5.73 -5.66 13.94
CA LYS A 241 4.86 -5.10 14.97
C LYS A 241 3.50 -5.75 14.99
N SER A 242 3.13 -6.24 16.17
CA SER A 242 1.80 -6.80 16.42
C SER A 242 0.72 -5.74 16.22
N SER A 243 -0.27 -6.07 15.39
CA SER A 243 -1.43 -5.21 15.17
C SER A 243 -2.33 -5.07 16.40
N ILE A 244 -2.17 -5.96 17.40
CA ILE A 244 -2.98 -6.00 18.61
C ILE A 244 -2.31 -5.20 19.73
N THR A 245 -1.04 -5.50 20.02
CA THR A 245 -0.31 -4.89 21.15
C THR A 245 0.42 -3.62 20.76
N SER A 246 0.64 -3.38 19.45
CA SER A 246 1.54 -2.34 18.95
C SER A 246 2.98 -2.46 19.48
N GLN A 247 3.39 -3.66 19.88
CA GLN A 247 4.77 -3.97 20.26
C GLN A 247 5.54 -4.55 19.07
N GLY A 248 6.82 -4.20 18.97
CA GLY A 248 7.76 -4.76 17.98
C GLY A 248 8.44 -5.99 18.56
N ASP A 249 8.44 -7.08 17.80
CA ASP A 249 9.08 -8.36 18.12
C ASP A 249 9.99 -8.74 16.95
N ILE A 250 10.86 -9.74 17.15
CA ILE A 250 11.77 -10.18 16.08
C ILE A 250 11.19 -11.40 15.36
N GLY A 251 10.77 -11.22 14.12
CA GLY A 251 10.34 -12.29 13.23
C GLY A 251 11.51 -12.95 12.49
N VAL A 252 11.30 -14.18 11.99
CA VAL A 252 12.26 -14.85 11.10
C VAL A 252 11.60 -15.60 9.95
N ALA A 253 12.14 -15.40 8.75
CA ALA A 253 11.80 -16.10 7.53
C ALA A 253 13.00 -16.87 6.95
N LYS A 254 12.73 -17.88 6.14
CA LYS A 254 13.75 -18.72 5.49
C LYS A 254 13.51 -18.78 3.98
N SER A 255 14.60 -18.64 3.22
CA SER A 255 14.61 -18.89 1.78
C SER A 255 15.67 -19.92 1.39
N ILE A 256 15.31 -20.75 0.41
CA ILE A 256 16.11 -21.85 -0.16
C ILE A 256 16.27 -21.74 -1.68
N ASP A 257 15.64 -20.74 -2.28
CA ASP A 257 15.63 -20.42 -3.70
C ASP A 257 16.23 -19.03 -3.90
N LYS A 258 17.37 -18.80 -3.24
CA LYS A 258 18.12 -17.54 -3.15
C LYS A 258 17.21 -16.28 -3.09
N GLY A 259 16.26 -16.28 -2.17
CA GLY A 259 15.47 -15.09 -1.81
C GLY A 259 14.26 -14.81 -2.70
N ALA A 260 13.93 -15.69 -3.65
CA ALA A 260 12.73 -15.54 -4.48
C ALA A 260 11.44 -15.83 -3.70
N THR A 261 11.45 -16.84 -2.82
CA THR A 261 10.34 -17.14 -1.91
C THR A 261 10.81 -17.27 -0.47
N TRP A 262 9.92 -16.94 0.47
CA TRP A 262 10.21 -16.87 1.89
C TRP A 262 9.17 -17.62 2.71
N GLN A 263 9.62 -18.64 3.43
CA GLN A 263 8.82 -19.37 4.41
C GLN A 263 8.91 -18.66 5.76
N GLN A 264 7.78 -18.21 6.30
CA GLN A 264 7.71 -17.68 7.66
C GLN A 264 7.88 -18.80 8.68
N LEU A 265 8.85 -18.65 9.60
CA LEU A 265 9.14 -19.65 10.63
C LEU A 265 8.54 -19.28 12.00
N GLY A 266 8.30 -17.99 12.23
CA GLY A 266 7.65 -17.45 13.43
C GLY A 266 8.44 -16.34 14.12
N ILE A 267 8.11 -16.08 15.38
CA ILE A 267 8.80 -15.11 16.23
C ILE A 267 10.05 -15.75 16.82
N ALA A 268 11.21 -15.16 16.52
CA ALA A 268 12.51 -15.58 17.03
C ALA A 268 12.76 -15.06 18.45
N LEU A 269 12.34 -13.82 18.74
CA LEU A 269 12.51 -13.20 20.06
C LEU A 269 11.31 -12.31 20.37
N ASP A 270 10.77 -12.51 21.57
CA ASP A 270 9.63 -11.81 22.15
C ASP A 270 9.98 -11.51 23.62
N GLU A 271 9.73 -10.27 24.05
CA GLU A 271 10.01 -9.75 25.39
C GLU A 271 8.87 -8.80 25.80
N ASP A 272 8.79 -8.39 27.07
CA ASP A 272 7.73 -7.48 27.56
C ASP A 272 7.90 -6.00 27.08
N TRP A 273 8.79 -5.76 26.12
CA TRP A 273 9.10 -4.44 25.58
C TRP A 273 9.43 -4.53 24.09
N HIS A 274 9.40 -3.39 23.41
CA HIS A 274 9.64 -3.27 21.98
C HIS A 274 11.09 -3.64 21.61
N LEU A 275 11.22 -4.50 20.61
CA LEU A 275 12.46 -4.96 20.00
C LEU A 275 12.48 -4.60 18.52
N SER A 276 13.63 -4.14 18.03
CA SER A 276 13.89 -3.86 16.61
C SER A 276 15.34 -4.16 16.26
N TYR A 277 15.78 -3.84 15.03
CA TYR A 277 17.18 -3.94 14.61
C TYR A 277 17.91 -5.24 15.01
N PRO A 278 17.44 -6.43 14.58
CA PRO A 278 17.96 -7.72 15.06
C PRO A 278 19.34 -8.08 14.46
N TYR A 279 20.41 -7.43 14.93
CA TYR A 279 21.77 -7.68 14.43
C TYR A 279 22.24 -9.09 14.76
N VAL A 280 22.22 -10.00 13.78
CA VAL A 280 22.67 -11.40 13.93
C VAL A 280 24.10 -11.58 13.40
N PHE A 281 24.94 -12.32 14.15
CA PHE A 281 26.31 -12.64 13.74
C PHE A 281 26.81 -13.96 14.33
N ASN A 282 27.86 -14.52 13.72
CA ASN A 282 28.55 -15.70 14.25
C ASN A 282 29.84 -15.29 14.95
N TYR A 283 30.09 -15.87 16.13
CA TYR A 283 31.37 -15.72 16.83
C TYR A 283 31.75 -17.05 17.49
N LEU A 284 32.94 -17.56 17.16
CA LEU A 284 33.48 -18.84 17.66
C LEU A 284 32.50 -20.03 17.51
N GLY A 285 31.77 -20.08 16.38
CA GLY A 285 30.82 -21.16 16.08
C GLY A 285 29.47 -21.03 16.78
N GLN A 286 29.28 -20.03 17.65
CA GLN A 286 28.00 -19.69 18.24
C GLN A 286 27.32 -18.57 17.45
N ILE A 287 25.99 -18.58 17.41
CA ILE A 287 25.20 -17.54 16.75
C ILE A 287 24.60 -16.63 17.82
N TYR A 288 24.79 -15.33 17.65
CA TYR A 288 24.29 -14.30 18.55
C TYR A 288 23.36 -13.34 17.83
N MET A 289 22.41 -12.78 18.58
CA MET A 289 21.52 -11.71 18.15
C MET A 289 21.64 -10.56 19.15
N MET A 290 21.84 -9.35 18.63
CA MET A 290 21.92 -8.11 19.40
C MET A 290 20.81 -7.17 18.89
N PRO A 291 19.57 -7.33 19.38
CA PRO A 291 18.46 -6.46 18.99
C PRO A 291 18.63 -5.07 19.64
N GLU A 292 17.96 -4.08 19.09
CA GLU A 292 17.68 -2.86 19.84
C GLU A 292 16.73 -3.18 21.00
N SER A 293 17.11 -2.74 22.20
CA SER A 293 16.31 -2.85 23.42
C SER A 293 16.31 -1.53 24.21
N SER A 294 16.28 -0.41 23.48
CA SER A 294 16.40 0.95 24.04
C SER A 294 15.32 1.25 25.09
N GLN A 295 14.10 0.74 24.91
CA GLN A 295 13.00 0.85 25.90
C GLN A 295 13.35 0.20 27.25
N LYS A 296 14.17 -0.85 27.25
CA LYS A 296 14.64 -1.51 28.47
C LYS A 296 15.77 -0.75 29.17
N GLY A 297 16.44 0.17 28.47
CA GLY A 297 17.58 0.94 29.01
C GLY A 297 18.93 0.22 28.91
N GLU A 298 19.01 -0.90 28.19
CA GLU A 298 20.18 -1.76 28.11
C GLU A 298 20.42 -2.21 26.66
N LEU A 299 21.67 -2.46 26.28
CA LEU A 299 22.02 -3.20 25.06
C LEU A 299 22.31 -4.66 25.42
N ARG A 300 21.46 -5.56 24.94
CA ARG A 300 21.47 -6.99 25.30
C ARG A 300 21.97 -7.87 24.17
N LEU A 301 22.64 -8.95 24.54
CA LEU A 301 23.14 -9.98 23.63
C LEU A 301 22.49 -11.32 23.95
N TYR A 302 21.87 -11.92 22.95
CA TYR A 302 21.21 -13.22 23.02
C TYR A 302 22.01 -14.25 22.24
N ARG A 303 22.09 -15.47 22.77
CA ARG A 303 22.74 -16.62 22.11
C ARG A 303 21.70 -17.64 21.66
N ALA A 304 21.87 -18.17 20.46
CA ALA A 304 20.98 -19.21 19.94
C ALA A 304 21.18 -20.52 20.72
N LEU A 305 20.08 -21.09 21.23
CA LEU A 305 20.03 -22.45 21.77
C LEU A 305 19.59 -23.45 20.70
N ASN A 306 18.58 -23.07 19.91
CA ASN A 306 18.12 -23.82 18.75
C ASN A 306 17.80 -22.84 17.63
N PHE A 307 18.78 -22.63 16.75
CA PHE A 307 18.67 -21.68 15.67
C PHE A 307 17.62 -22.13 14.63
N PRO A 308 16.73 -21.25 14.14
CA PRO A 308 16.70 -19.79 14.36
C PRO A 308 15.68 -19.29 15.41
N LEU A 309 14.96 -20.18 16.12
CA LEU A 309 13.77 -19.80 16.90
C LEU A 309 13.93 -19.76 18.42
N LYS A 310 14.99 -20.36 19.00
CA LYS A 310 15.18 -20.35 20.46
C LYS A 310 16.47 -19.66 20.84
N TRP A 311 16.34 -18.63 21.66
CA TRP A 311 17.43 -17.76 22.11
C TRP A 311 17.40 -17.65 23.64
N THR A 312 18.56 -17.36 24.23
CA THR A 312 18.69 -17.05 25.66
C THR A 312 19.49 -15.78 25.82
N LEU A 313 19.14 -14.95 26.80
CA LEU A 313 19.99 -13.83 27.18
C LEU A 313 21.35 -14.37 27.65
N ASP A 314 22.41 -13.92 27.00
CA ASP A 314 23.79 -14.34 27.30
C ASP A 314 24.50 -13.26 28.12
N LYS A 315 24.35 -11.99 27.71
CA LYS A 315 25.01 -10.86 28.39
C LYS A 315 24.30 -9.53 28.18
N VAL A 316 24.38 -8.64 29.19
CA VAL A 316 24.13 -7.19 29.02
C VAL A 316 25.46 -6.53 28.66
N LEU A 317 25.57 -6.01 27.44
CA LEU A 317 26.82 -5.46 26.91
C LEU A 317 27.10 -4.05 27.46
N ILE A 318 26.07 -3.19 27.45
CA ILE A 318 26.14 -1.79 27.89
C ILE A 318 24.82 -1.45 28.61
N LYS A 319 24.86 -0.73 29.73
CA LYS A 319 23.68 -0.28 30.49
C LYS A 319 23.24 1.13 30.06
N ASN A 320 23.12 1.33 28.75
CA ASN A 320 22.64 2.56 28.12
C ASN A 320 21.57 2.17 27.08
N PRO A 321 20.59 3.04 26.80
CA PRO A 321 19.53 2.82 25.81
C PRO A 321 20.05 3.05 24.39
N LEU A 322 21.04 2.28 23.96
CA LEU A 322 21.59 2.39 22.61
C LEU A 322 20.59 1.88 21.57
N VAL A 323 20.42 2.68 20.53
CA VAL A 323 19.52 2.48 19.37
C VAL A 323 20.35 2.04 18.17
N ASP A 324 19.79 1.15 17.33
CA ASP A 324 20.38 0.64 16.09
C ASP A 324 21.87 0.25 16.20
N SER A 325 22.18 -0.63 17.15
CA SER A 325 23.56 -0.97 17.45
C SER A 325 24.12 -2.08 16.55
N PHE A 326 25.38 -1.98 16.14
CA PHE A 326 26.09 -3.06 15.45
C PHE A 326 27.50 -3.24 15.99
N ILE A 327 28.10 -4.40 15.73
CA ILE A 327 29.51 -4.70 16.03
C ILE A 327 30.27 -4.97 14.72
N ILE A 328 31.52 -4.52 14.63
CA ILE A 328 32.42 -4.87 13.52
C ILE A 328 33.83 -5.17 14.04
N ASN A 329 34.46 -6.20 13.49
CA ASN A 329 35.88 -6.46 13.75
C ASN A 329 36.73 -5.68 12.74
N ARG A 330 37.71 -4.92 13.24
CA ARG A 330 38.71 -4.26 12.41
C ARG A 330 40.09 -4.40 13.04
N ALA A 331 41.01 -5.02 12.27
CA ALA A 331 42.39 -5.23 12.69
C ALA A 331 42.54 -5.93 14.07
N GLY A 332 41.64 -6.89 14.36
CA GLY A 332 41.68 -7.66 15.62
C GLY A 332 40.99 -6.97 16.81
N GLU A 333 40.52 -5.74 16.65
CA GLU A 333 39.73 -5.02 17.65
C GLU A 333 38.25 -4.98 17.24
N TYR A 334 37.35 -5.05 18.22
CA TYR A 334 35.91 -4.97 18.00
C TYR A 334 35.42 -3.56 18.30
N TRP A 335 34.59 -3.05 17.41
CA TRP A 335 33.99 -1.72 17.50
C TRP A 335 32.49 -1.85 17.52
N LEU A 336 31.83 -1.14 18.43
CA LEU A 336 30.39 -1.09 18.59
C LEU A 336 29.92 0.33 18.32
N PHE A 337 28.95 0.47 17.43
CA PHE A 337 28.35 1.74 17.06
C PHE A 337 26.89 1.72 17.49
N GLY A 338 26.36 2.85 17.97
CA GLY A 338 24.95 3.00 18.34
C GLY A 338 24.63 4.45 18.70
N SER A 339 23.35 4.77 18.85
CA SER A 339 22.88 6.12 19.20
C SER A 339 22.24 6.14 20.59
N ASP A 340 22.56 7.12 21.44
CA ASP A 340 21.92 7.32 22.74
C ASP A 340 20.98 8.56 22.69
N HIS A 341 19.68 8.33 22.84
CA HIS A 341 18.68 9.41 22.80
C HIS A 341 18.30 9.95 24.19
N SER A 342 18.94 9.49 25.27
CA SER A 342 18.54 9.79 26.64
C SER A 342 19.20 11.01 27.27
N GLY A 343 20.29 11.52 26.68
CA GLY A 343 21.07 12.63 27.23
C GLY A 343 20.40 14.01 27.10
N VAL A 344 20.66 14.92 28.04
CA VAL A 344 20.22 16.31 27.93
C VAL A 344 20.95 17.00 26.76
N GLY A 345 20.20 17.55 25.81
CA GLY A 345 20.76 18.20 24.62
C GLY A 345 21.06 17.26 23.44
N THR A 346 20.68 15.98 23.51
CA THR A 346 20.78 15.06 22.38
C THR A 346 19.75 15.38 21.32
N ARG A 347 20.19 15.46 20.06
CA ARG A 347 19.29 15.55 18.90
C ARG A 347 18.83 14.14 18.53
N LYS A 348 17.53 13.86 18.68
CA LYS A 348 16.92 12.58 18.30
C LYS A 348 17.27 12.23 16.84
N ASN A 349 17.74 11.00 16.59
CA ASN A 349 18.25 10.50 15.30
C ASN A 349 19.50 11.24 14.75
N GLY A 350 20.13 12.13 15.53
CA GLY A 350 21.30 12.92 15.13
C GLY A 350 22.58 12.57 15.89
N GLN A 351 22.53 11.58 16.78
CA GLN A 351 23.65 11.21 17.64
C GLN A 351 24.32 9.91 17.20
N LEU A 352 25.63 9.80 17.33
CA LEU A 352 26.40 8.57 17.13
C LEU A 352 27.44 8.41 18.23
N GLU A 353 27.52 7.23 18.82
CA GLU A 353 28.53 6.82 19.79
C GLU A 353 29.30 5.59 19.31
N ILE A 354 30.58 5.52 19.67
CA ILE A 354 31.47 4.41 19.35
C ILE A 354 32.07 3.85 20.64
N TRP A 355 32.16 2.54 20.72
CA TRP A 355 32.79 1.80 21.81
C TRP A 355 33.75 0.77 21.23
N TYR A 356 34.77 0.38 21.98
CA TYR A 356 35.74 -0.62 21.54
C TYR A 356 36.03 -1.68 22.59
N SER A 357 36.42 -2.87 22.14
CA SER A 357 36.78 -4.00 23.00
C SER A 357 37.69 -4.99 22.26
N SER A 358 38.40 -5.83 23.02
CA SER A 358 39.14 -6.98 22.47
C SER A 358 38.23 -8.17 22.13
N SER A 359 36.96 -8.13 22.55
CA SER A 359 35.97 -9.20 22.32
C SER A 359 34.61 -8.58 21.95
N PRO A 360 33.81 -9.21 21.06
CA PRO A 360 32.45 -8.74 20.79
C PRO A 360 31.53 -8.93 22.00
N LEU A 361 31.98 -9.67 23.02
CA LEU A 361 31.26 -9.87 24.27
C LEU A 361 31.64 -8.81 25.33
N GLY A 362 32.48 -7.84 24.98
CA GLY A 362 33.01 -6.84 25.91
C GLY A 362 34.11 -7.37 26.84
N PRO A 363 34.49 -6.62 27.90
CA PRO A 363 33.89 -5.35 28.30
C PRO A 363 34.14 -4.24 27.29
N TRP A 364 33.16 -3.35 27.13
CA TRP A 364 33.21 -2.24 26.18
C TRP A 364 33.75 -0.97 26.84
N LYS A 365 34.64 -0.27 26.13
CA LYS A 365 35.19 1.03 26.56
C LYS A 365 34.69 2.13 25.61
N PRO A 366 34.26 3.30 26.12
CA PRO A 366 33.80 4.37 25.27
C PRO A 366 34.96 4.95 24.47
N HIS A 367 34.69 5.34 23.23
CA HIS A 367 35.63 6.10 22.43
C HIS A 367 35.83 7.50 23.04
N LYS A 368 37.05 8.04 22.99
CA LYS A 368 37.38 9.31 23.66
C LYS A 368 36.59 10.52 23.16
N LYS A 369 36.14 10.47 21.91
CA LYS A 369 35.34 11.51 21.26
C LYS A 369 33.82 11.30 21.39
N ASN A 370 33.33 10.38 22.21
CA ASN A 370 31.89 10.22 22.36
C ASN A 370 31.24 11.48 22.99
N PRO A 371 30.04 11.90 22.50
CA PRO A 371 29.40 11.41 21.29
C PRO A 371 30.15 11.91 20.04
N ILE A 372 30.39 11.00 19.09
CA ILE A 372 31.10 11.29 17.84
C ILE A 372 30.36 12.37 17.05
N TYR A 373 29.03 12.22 16.97
CA TYR A 373 28.14 13.19 16.35
C TYR A 373 26.98 13.53 17.28
N ASN A 374 26.50 14.77 17.20
CA ASN A 374 25.23 15.24 17.73
C ASN A 374 24.72 16.36 16.79
N VAL A 375 24.38 15.95 15.57
CA VAL A 375 24.13 16.82 14.41
C VAL A 375 22.66 16.78 13.98
N ASP A 376 22.34 17.40 12.85
CA ASP A 376 21.00 17.30 12.28
C ASP A 376 20.68 15.85 11.86
N LYS A 377 19.43 15.43 12.06
CA LYS A 377 18.95 14.08 11.77
C LYS A 377 18.98 13.72 10.27
N SER A 378 19.21 14.67 9.37
CA SER A 378 19.40 14.42 7.94
C SER A 378 20.81 13.94 7.56
N VAL A 379 21.78 14.07 8.46
CA VAL A 379 23.20 13.82 8.16
C VAL A 379 23.55 12.34 8.12
N GLY A 380 22.73 11.44 8.67
CA GLY A 380 23.03 10.00 8.67
C GLY A 380 23.75 9.48 9.91
N ALA A 381 23.64 10.16 11.05
CA ALA A 381 24.32 9.75 12.29
C ALA A 381 23.76 8.43 12.86
N ARG A 382 22.43 8.26 12.89
CA ARG A 382 21.77 6.99 13.27
C ARG A 382 22.14 5.89 12.27
N ASN A 383 22.45 4.69 12.73
CA ASN A 383 22.85 3.57 11.85
C ASN A 383 21.64 3.05 11.06
N GLY A 384 21.88 2.59 9.83
CA GLY A 384 20.84 2.10 8.92
C GLY A 384 21.09 0.66 8.45
N GLY A 385 21.66 -0.19 9.30
CA GLY A 385 21.91 -1.60 9.00
C GLY A 385 23.36 -2.04 9.19
N ARG A 386 23.72 -3.18 8.60
CA ARG A 386 25.03 -3.82 8.79
C ARG A 386 26.15 -3.02 8.09
N PRO A 387 27.28 -2.75 8.76
CA PRO A 387 28.46 -2.25 8.06
C PRO A 387 29.11 -3.34 7.20
N PHE A 388 29.72 -2.97 6.09
CA PHE A 388 30.39 -3.94 5.21
C PHE A 388 31.82 -3.50 4.87
N VAL A 389 32.66 -4.47 4.54
CA VAL A 389 34.04 -4.24 4.09
C VAL A 389 34.11 -4.58 2.61
N TYR A 390 34.60 -3.63 1.81
CA TYR A 390 34.76 -3.80 0.37
C TYR A 390 36.08 -3.14 -0.05
N ASP A 391 36.88 -3.85 -0.87
CA ASP A 391 38.23 -3.45 -1.27
C ASP A 391 39.10 -2.97 -0.08
N GLY A 392 39.01 -3.70 1.03
CA GLY A 392 39.74 -3.40 2.27
C GLY A 392 39.22 -2.19 3.06
N ASN A 393 38.25 -1.41 2.56
CA ASN A 393 37.69 -0.24 3.22
C ASN A 393 36.42 -0.60 4.01
N LEU A 394 36.19 0.05 5.14
CA LEU A 394 34.98 -0.11 5.94
C LEU A 394 33.93 0.91 5.51
N TYR A 395 32.69 0.46 5.37
CA TYR A 395 31.54 1.28 5.03
C TYR A 395 30.45 1.14 6.09
N ARG A 396 29.95 2.29 6.57
CA ARG A 396 28.82 2.38 7.51
C ARG A 396 27.57 2.82 6.74
N VAL A 397 26.43 2.22 7.07
CA VAL A 397 25.12 2.66 6.59
C VAL A 397 24.51 3.58 7.65
N GLY A 398 24.01 4.74 7.24
CA GLY A 398 23.35 5.70 8.11
C GLY A 398 21.96 6.12 7.59
N GLN A 399 21.08 6.58 8.48
CA GLN A 399 19.72 6.97 8.15
C GLN A 399 19.56 8.48 7.99
N ASP A 400 18.99 8.91 6.86
CA ASP A 400 18.50 10.28 6.70
C ASP A 400 17.06 10.37 7.23
N CYS A 401 16.90 11.08 8.34
CA CYS A 401 15.59 11.32 8.98
C CYS A 401 15.15 12.80 8.88
N GLY A 402 15.68 13.56 7.93
CA GLY A 402 15.44 15.00 7.79
C GLY A 402 13.97 15.37 7.55
N GLU A 403 13.46 15.03 6.36
CA GLU A 403 12.08 15.34 5.92
C GLU A 403 11.04 14.49 6.65
N THR A 404 11.28 13.19 6.73
CA THR A 404 10.45 12.21 7.42
C THR A 404 11.34 11.16 8.08
N TYR A 405 10.81 10.44 9.06
CA TYR A 405 11.54 9.31 9.66
C TYR A 405 11.84 8.27 8.58
N GLY A 406 13.12 7.88 8.47
CA GLY A 406 13.55 6.84 7.54
C GLY A 406 13.45 7.22 6.06
N ARG A 407 13.68 8.50 5.70
CA ARG A 407 13.51 9.00 4.33
C ARG A 407 14.34 8.20 3.31
N ARG A 408 15.60 7.92 3.65
CA ARG A 408 16.53 7.13 2.83
C ARG A 408 17.74 6.67 3.66
N VAL A 409 18.50 5.74 3.12
CA VAL A 409 19.84 5.38 3.63
C VAL A 409 20.94 6.20 2.95
N ARG A 410 22.06 6.39 3.65
CA ARG A 410 23.31 7.00 3.19
C ARG A 410 24.48 6.07 3.51
N ILE A 411 25.53 6.09 2.69
CA ILE A 411 26.73 5.26 2.87
C ILE A 411 27.92 6.14 3.19
N PHE A 412 28.69 5.74 4.21
CA PHE A 412 29.87 6.46 4.65
C PHE A 412 31.08 5.54 4.60
N LYS A 413 32.11 5.94 3.84
CA LYS A 413 33.42 5.31 3.89
C LYS A 413 34.14 5.78 5.15
N VAL A 414 34.50 4.87 6.04
CA VAL A 414 35.26 5.18 7.26
C VAL A 414 36.74 5.31 6.89
N GLU A 415 37.28 6.53 6.98
CA GLU A 415 38.68 6.83 6.68
C GLU A 415 39.58 6.61 7.89
N VAL A 416 39.10 6.97 9.08
CA VAL A 416 39.84 6.87 10.34
C VAL A 416 38.96 6.19 11.37
N LEU A 417 39.46 5.10 11.96
CA LEU A 417 38.86 4.41 13.10
C LEU A 417 39.97 3.99 14.05
N THR A 418 40.17 4.78 15.10
CA THR A 418 41.15 4.53 16.16
C THR A 418 40.49 4.77 17.52
N LYS A 419 41.22 4.63 18.62
CA LYS A 419 40.67 4.86 19.98
C LYS A 419 40.51 6.36 20.31
N ASP A 420 41.19 7.19 19.53
CA ASP A 420 41.36 8.62 19.78
C ASP A 420 40.68 9.48 18.72
N ASP A 421 40.43 8.92 17.53
CA ASP A 421 39.89 9.64 16.39
C ASP A 421 38.99 8.78 15.49
N TYR A 422 37.98 9.44 14.91
CA TYR A 422 37.02 8.88 13.98
C TYR A 422 36.73 9.86 12.86
N LYS A 423 36.76 9.39 11.62
CA LYS A 423 36.39 10.17 10.44
C LYS A 423 35.77 9.28 9.37
N GLU A 424 34.67 9.75 8.80
CA GLU A 424 34.02 9.13 7.66
C GLU A 424 33.68 10.18 6.59
N VAL A 425 33.48 9.72 5.36
CA VAL A 425 33.07 10.55 4.22
C VAL A 425 31.91 9.87 3.51
N GLU A 426 30.88 10.65 3.17
CA GLU A 426 29.73 10.13 2.42
C GLU A 426 30.17 9.71 1.01
N VAL A 427 29.69 8.56 0.56
CA VAL A 427 29.90 8.02 -0.79
C VAL A 427 28.57 7.67 -1.43
N PRO A 428 28.49 7.62 -2.78
CA PRO A 428 27.26 7.23 -3.45
C PRO A 428 26.77 5.85 -3.02
N LEU A 429 25.48 5.74 -2.73
CA LEU A 429 24.81 4.50 -2.33
C LEU A 429 24.87 3.41 -3.42
N GLY A 430 24.89 3.80 -4.70
CA GLY A 430 24.91 2.87 -5.84
C GLY A 430 23.54 2.24 -6.17
N PHE A 431 22.47 2.59 -5.45
CA PHE A 431 21.10 2.21 -5.79
C PHE A 431 20.46 3.26 -6.70
N GLU A 432 19.83 2.81 -7.78
CA GLU A 432 18.96 3.66 -8.60
C GLU A 432 17.59 3.79 -7.92
N GLU A 433 17.25 5.01 -7.50
CA GLU A 433 15.91 5.31 -6.96
C GLU A 433 14.85 5.16 -8.07
N SER A 434 13.69 4.59 -7.71
CA SER A 434 12.60 4.46 -8.67
C SER A 434 11.99 5.82 -9.00
N ASN A 435 11.91 6.14 -10.29
CA ASN A 435 11.22 7.34 -10.77
C ASN A 435 9.69 7.28 -10.61
N LYS A 436 9.13 6.13 -10.20
CA LYS A 436 7.69 5.97 -9.95
C LYS A 436 7.22 6.69 -8.69
N GLY A 437 8.13 7.20 -7.86
CA GLY A 437 7.81 7.80 -6.57
C GLY A 437 6.99 6.82 -5.73
N PRO A 438 5.90 7.24 -5.07
CA PRO A 438 5.16 6.40 -4.13
C PRO A 438 4.46 5.19 -4.77
N ASN A 439 4.40 5.06 -6.10
CA ASN A 439 3.92 3.82 -6.74
C ASN A 439 4.97 2.69 -6.71
N ALA A 440 6.23 3.00 -6.38
CA ALA A 440 7.22 2.00 -6.01
C ALA A 440 7.07 1.62 -4.53
N TRP A 441 7.30 0.35 -4.20
CA TRP A 441 7.13 -0.17 -2.84
C TRP A 441 8.05 0.50 -1.80
N ASN A 442 9.23 0.95 -2.21
CA ASN A 442 10.21 1.72 -1.43
C ASN A 442 10.28 3.19 -1.88
N GLY A 443 9.23 3.70 -2.52
CA GLY A 443 9.26 4.99 -3.19
C GLY A 443 9.21 6.22 -2.28
N ALA A 444 8.72 6.07 -1.05
CA ALA A 444 8.66 7.15 -0.08
C ALA A 444 9.82 7.11 0.91
N ARG A 445 10.17 5.90 1.38
CA ARG A 445 11.08 5.67 2.50
C ARG A 445 11.79 4.32 2.37
N TYR A 446 13.00 4.25 2.91
CA TYR A 446 13.82 3.04 3.09
C TYR A 446 14.95 3.42 4.04
N HIS A 447 15.06 2.78 5.20
CA HIS A 447 15.99 3.22 6.24
C HIS A 447 16.96 2.15 6.70
N HIS A 448 16.77 0.92 6.22
CA HIS A 448 17.63 -0.19 6.57
C HIS A 448 18.20 -0.88 5.34
N LEU A 449 19.49 -1.20 5.39
CA LEU A 449 20.19 -1.99 4.38
C LEU A 449 21.18 -2.94 5.07
N ASP A 450 21.00 -4.25 4.88
CA ASP A 450 21.99 -5.27 5.23
C ASP A 450 22.59 -5.86 3.94
N VAL A 451 23.92 -5.75 3.81
CA VAL A 451 24.69 -6.19 2.63
C VAL A 451 25.67 -7.27 3.05
N GLN A 452 25.66 -8.41 2.34
CA GLN A 452 26.54 -9.54 2.62
C GLN A 452 27.11 -10.16 1.35
N GLN A 453 28.32 -10.71 1.48
CA GLN A 453 28.94 -11.47 0.42
C GLN A 453 28.55 -12.95 0.55
N LEU A 454 28.14 -13.55 -0.57
CA LEU A 454 27.79 -14.96 -0.67
C LEU A 454 29.02 -15.83 -0.85
N SER A 455 28.84 -17.14 -0.63
CA SER A 455 29.88 -18.14 -0.86
C SER A 455 30.39 -18.17 -2.31
N SER A 456 29.56 -17.73 -3.26
CA SER A 456 29.89 -17.61 -4.68
C SER A 456 30.79 -16.41 -5.02
N GLY A 457 31.03 -15.50 -4.06
CA GLY A 457 31.72 -14.23 -4.28
C GLY A 457 30.82 -13.07 -4.71
N LYS A 458 29.59 -13.37 -5.18
CA LYS A 458 28.56 -12.36 -5.45
C LYS A 458 28.05 -11.72 -4.15
N TRP A 459 27.41 -10.56 -4.28
CA TRP A 459 26.81 -9.83 -3.17
C TRP A 459 25.29 -9.97 -3.17
N ILE A 460 24.72 -10.04 -1.98
CA ILE A 460 23.28 -9.97 -1.72
C ILE A 460 23.02 -8.81 -0.76
N ALA A 461 21.87 -8.15 -0.92
CA ALA A 461 21.40 -7.18 0.03
C ALA A 461 19.91 -7.35 0.31
N VAL A 462 19.51 -6.99 1.53
CA VAL A 462 18.11 -6.84 1.92
C VAL A 462 17.89 -5.41 2.40
N MET A 463 16.79 -4.81 1.95
CA MET A 463 16.45 -3.43 2.25
C MET A 463 14.97 -3.36 2.60
N ASP A 464 14.63 -2.59 3.62
CA ASP A 464 13.24 -2.26 3.88
C ASP A 464 12.78 -1.08 3.03
N GLY A 465 11.48 -0.91 2.92
CA GLY A 465 10.93 0.16 2.12
C GLY A 465 9.46 0.34 2.36
N ASP A 466 9.06 1.59 2.26
CA ASP A 466 7.69 2.00 2.37
C ASP A 466 7.34 3.02 1.28
N ARG A 467 6.09 2.96 0.86
CA ARG A 467 5.47 3.85 -0.11
C ARG A 467 4.66 4.96 0.56
N VAL A 468 4.44 4.86 1.86
CA VAL A 468 3.69 5.82 2.67
C VAL A 468 4.66 6.63 3.53
N PRO A 469 4.50 7.95 3.66
CA PRO A 469 5.21 8.71 4.68
C PRO A 469 4.73 8.37 6.10
N SER A 470 5.60 8.53 7.10
CA SER A 470 5.18 8.41 8.50
C SER A 470 4.08 9.42 8.85
N GLY A 471 3.02 8.95 9.52
CA GLY A 471 1.91 9.80 9.95
C GLY A 471 0.95 10.23 8.84
N ASP A 472 0.99 9.59 7.67
CA ASP A 472 0.09 9.91 6.54
C ASP A 472 -1.40 9.91 6.92
N PRO A 473 -1.95 8.91 7.65
CA PRO A 473 -3.36 8.94 8.03
C PRO A 473 -3.73 10.18 8.85
N VAL A 474 -2.89 10.56 9.81
CA VAL A 474 -3.08 11.78 10.63
C VAL A 474 -2.96 13.04 9.78
N HIS A 475 -1.97 13.11 8.88
CA HIS A 475 -1.77 14.26 8.01
C HIS A 475 -2.98 14.47 7.09
N ARG A 476 -3.46 13.39 6.47
CA ARG A 476 -4.66 13.41 5.64
C ARG A 476 -5.91 13.78 6.42
N PHE A 477 -6.06 13.27 7.64
CA PHE A 477 -7.15 13.69 8.52
C PHE A 477 -7.12 15.20 8.83
N ILE A 478 -5.94 15.75 9.12
CA ILE A 478 -5.75 17.18 9.37
C ILE A 478 -6.11 18.00 8.12
N LEU A 479 -5.61 17.62 6.94
CA LEU A 479 -5.90 18.31 5.68
C LEU A 479 -7.36 18.23 5.28
N GLY A 480 -7.98 17.05 5.43
CA GLY A 480 -9.41 16.85 5.21
C GLY A 480 -10.26 17.73 6.12
N SER A 481 -9.92 17.77 7.41
CA SER A 481 -10.58 18.61 8.42
C SER A 481 -10.41 20.10 8.12
N ALA A 482 -9.20 20.53 7.74
CA ALA A 482 -8.93 21.91 7.35
C ALA A 482 -9.73 22.32 6.09
N SER A 483 -9.89 21.40 5.15
CA SER A 483 -10.70 21.63 3.94
C SER A 483 -12.18 21.81 4.27
N PHE A 484 -12.76 20.97 5.13
CA PHE A 484 -14.15 21.14 5.60
C PHE A 484 -14.35 22.41 6.44
N ALA A 485 -13.36 22.79 7.26
CA ALA A 485 -13.38 24.07 7.96
C ALA A 485 -13.40 25.24 6.96
N ALA A 486 -12.61 25.17 5.89
CA ALA A 486 -12.61 26.16 4.81
C ALA A 486 -13.95 26.24 4.07
N VAL A 487 -14.61 25.11 3.77
CA VAL A 487 -15.98 25.09 3.21
C VAL A 487 -16.95 25.81 4.14
N THR A 488 -16.85 25.58 5.46
CA THR A 488 -17.71 26.25 6.44
C THR A 488 -17.51 27.77 6.41
N VAL A 489 -16.26 28.23 6.33
CA VAL A 489 -15.94 29.67 6.18
C VAL A 489 -16.53 30.22 4.88
N VAL A 490 -16.39 29.52 3.76
CA VAL A 490 -16.95 29.90 2.46
C VAL A 490 -18.47 30.05 2.52
N VAL A 491 -19.16 29.10 3.15
CA VAL A 491 -20.62 29.14 3.36
C VAL A 491 -21.02 30.33 4.22
N VAL A 492 -20.30 30.61 5.32
CA VAL A 492 -20.57 31.76 6.19
C VAL A 492 -20.37 33.08 5.43
N VAL A 493 -19.28 33.21 4.66
CA VAL A 493 -19.02 34.39 3.82
C VAL A 493 -20.13 34.58 2.80
N LEU A 494 -20.55 33.52 2.12
CA LEU A 494 -21.67 33.54 1.17
C LEU A 494 -22.97 33.99 1.85
N GLY A 495 -23.25 33.45 3.03
CA GLY A 495 -24.40 33.84 3.84
C GLY A 495 -24.38 35.31 4.26
N VAL A 496 -23.20 35.88 4.55
CA VAL A 496 -23.02 37.30 4.86
C VAL A 496 -23.22 38.17 3.61
N LEU A 497 -22.69 37.77 2.45
CA LEU A 497 -22.84 38.49 1.18
C LEU A 497 -24.30 38.55 0.73
N LEU A 498 -25.03 37.45 0.86
CA LEU A 498 -26.46 37.37 0.55
C LEU A 498 -27.32 38.01 1.66
N GLY A 499 -26.75 38.14 2.86
CA GLY A 499 -27.39 38.69 4.06
C GLY A 499 -28.37 37.74 4.75
N ALA A 500 -28.23 36.44 4.50
CA ALA A 500 -28.89 35.38 5.24
C ALA A 500 -28.27 35.19 6.64
N VAL A 501 -26.95 35.40 6.76
CA VAL A 501 -26.20 35.30 8.01
C VAL A 501 -25.87 36.70 8.53
N LYS A 502 -26.37 37.03 9.72
CA LYS A 502 -26.05 38.27 10.43
C LYS A 502 -24.86 38.02 11.35
N CYS A 503 -23.65 38.36 10.90
CA CYS A 503 -22.46 38.30 11.73
C CYS A 503 -22.44 39.53 12.67
N MET A 504 -23.25 39.50 13.73
CA MET A 504 -23.26 40.56 14.76
C MET A 504 -22.57 40.04 16.01
N ILE A 505 -21.42 40.61 16.34
CA ILE A 505 -20.80 40.39 17.66
C ILE A 505 -21.69 41.09 18.69
N PRO A 506 -22.29 40.38 19.68
CA PRO A 506 -23.12 40.99 20.70
C PRO A 506 -22.28 41.92 21.57
N LEU A 507 -22.58 43.22 21.55
CA LEU A 507 -21.89 44.23 22.37
C LEU A 507 -22.05 44.00 23.89
N ASN A 508 -22.97 43.12 24.30
CA ASN A 508 -23.28 42.77 25.69
C ASN A 508 -22.32 41.76 26.34
N TRP A 509 -21.39 41.13 25.61
CA TRP A 509 -20.36 40.28 26.22
C TRP A 509 -19.37 41.11 27.08
N CYS A 510 -19.37 42.44 26.92
CA CYS A 510 -18.71 43.38 27.83
C CYS A 510 -19.74 43.89 28.87
N ALA A 511 -20.04 43.10 29.89
CA ALA A 511 -21.04 43.45 30.91
C ALA A 511 -20.57 44.65 31.78
N HIS A 512 -21.48 45.62 31.99
CA HIS A 512 -21.39 46.63 33.05
C HIS A 512 -22.12 46.08 34.28
N LEU A 513 -21.39 45.74 35.35
CA LEU A 513 -21.97 45.62 36.69
C LEU A 513 -22.29 47.03 37.17
N SER A 514 -23.57 47.43 37.15
CA SER A 514 -24.03 48.65 37.79
C SER A 514 -24.95 48.29 38.96
N GLY A 515 -24.34 48.13 40.13
CA GLY A 515 -25.04 48.11 41.41
C GLY A 515 -25.25 49.55 41.89
N LYS A 516 -26.49 49.87 42.28
CA LYS A 516 -26.87 51.11 42.99
C LYS A 516 -25.96 51.34 44.22
N ARG A 517 -25.29 52.50 44.31
CA ARG A 517 -25.12 53.23 45.59
C ARG A 517 -24.64 54.67 45.38
N ASN A 518 -25.14 55.54 46.26
CA ASN A 518 -25.00 56.99 46.31
C ASN A 518 -23.59 57.48 46.71
N ASN A 519 -23.32 58.72 46.26
CA ASN A 519 -22.49 59.80 46.82
C ASN A 519 -21.02 59.57 47.23
N ALA A 520 -20.17 60.33 46.53
CA ALA A 520 -19.01 61.09 47.01
C ALA A 520 -17.91 60.34 47.79
N PHE A 521 -16.85 59.91 47.07
CA PHE A 521 -15.48 60.41 47.26
C PHE A 521 -14.56 59.84 46.16
N LEU A 522 -13.51 60.61 45.82
CA LEU A 522 -12.53 60.38 44.75
C LEU A 522 -11.89 58.98 44.75
N GLY A 523 -11.97 58.31 43.59
CA GLY A 523 -11.20 57.12 43.25
C GLY A 523 -11.11 56.98 41.73
N ARG A 524 -10.00 57.44 41.16
CA ARG A 524 -9.67 57.48 39.73
C ARG A 524 -10.17 56.26 38.95
N GLU A 525 -11.09 56.50 38.01
CA GLU A 525 -11.53 55.56 36.99
C GLU A 525 -10.33 54.94 36.27
N ARG A 526 -10.06 53.66 36.55
CA ARG A 526 -9.19 52.82 35.73
C ARG A 526 -9.96 51.62 35.20
N SER A 527 -11.15 51.87 34.69
CA SER A 527 -11.86 50.96 33.79
C SER A 527 -12.39 51.79 32.64
N ASN A 528 -11.84 51.64 31.41
CA ASN A 528 -12.57 51.81 30.13
C ASN A 528 -11.71 51.92 28.86
N LEU A 529 -10.37 51.84 28.90
CA LEU A 529 -9.58 51.91 27.66
C LEU A 529 -9.60 50.59 26.86
N PHE A 530 -9.54 49.44 27.53
CA PHE A 530 -9.55 48.12 26.87
C PHE A 530 -10.94 47.78 26.34
N SER A 531 -11.98 47.97 27.15
CA SER A 531 -13.39 47.76 26.76
C SER A 531 -13.81 48.65 25.58
N SER A 532 -13.39 49.93 25.55
CA SER A 532 -13.72 50.83 24.43
C SER A 532 -12.97 50.50 23.14
N LYS A 533 -11.70 50.08 23.20
CA LYS A 533 -10.96 49.61 22.01
C LYS A 533 -11.57 48.33 21.44
N VAL A 534 -11.93 47.37 22.29
CA VAL A 534 -12.64 46.15 21.88
C VAL A 534 -14.01 46.48 21.29
N ARG A 535 -14.79 47.35 21.93
CA ARG A 535 -16.10 47.80 21.41
C ARG A 535 -15.98 48.50 20.06
N ARG A 536 -14.96 49.34 19.87
CA ARG A 536 -14.68 50.03 18.59
C ARG A 536 -14.24 49.04 17.51
N PHE A 537 -13.43 48.05 17.86
CA PHE A 537 -13.05 46.94 16.99
C PHE A 537 -14.26 46.08 16.58
N CYS A 538 -15.11 45.66 17.53
CA CYS A 538 -16.35 44.93 17.25
C CYS A 538 -17.32 45.76 16.39
N SER A 539 -17.42 47.08 16.62
CA SER A 539 -18.24 47.98 15.78
C SER A 539 -17.72 48.11 14.34
N ARG A 540 -16.39 48.11 14.16
CA ARG A 540 -15.75 48.11 12.84
C ARG A 540 -16.00 46.78 12.12
N LEU A 541 -15.82 45.66 12.82
CA LEU A 541 -16.15 44.33 12.29
C LEU A 541 -17.63 44.19 11.91
N ASN A 542 -18.55 44.72 12.72
CA ASN A 542 -19.99 44.69 12.41
C ASN A 542 -20.37 45.61 11.21
N ARG A 543 -19.53 46.60 10.81
CA ARG A 543 -19.75 47.46 9.63
C ARG A 543 -19.23 46.88 8.31
N VAL A 544 -18.22 46.02 8.35
CA VAL A 544 -17.61 45.41 7.14
C VAL A 544 -18.64 44.63 6.28
N PRO A 545 -19.51 43.77 6.85
CA PRO A 545 -20.56 43.07 6.09
C PRO A 545 -21.47 43.98 5.25
N LEU A 546 -21.85 45.13 5.81
CA LEU A 546 -22.75 46.10 5.17
C LEU A 546 -22.06 46.81 3.99
N SER A 547 -20.77 47.16 4.14
CA SER A 547 -19.99 47.79 3.06
C SER A 547 -19.67 46.83 1.91
N VAL A 548 -19.46 45.54 2.18
CA VAL A 548 -19.20 44.53 1.14
C VAL A 548 -20.50 44.16 0.41
N ARG A 549 -21.62 44.05 1.12
CA ARG A 549 -22.96 43.79 0.53
C ARG A 549 -23.40 44.87 -0.46
N GLY A 550 -22.94 46.12 -0.28
CA GLY A 550 -23.18 47.20 -1.24
C GLY A 550 -22.44 47.07 -2.57
N LYS A 551 -21.33 46.31 -2.62
CA LYS A 551 -20.48 46.17 -3.81
C LYS A 551 -20.84 44.97 -4.70
N ILE A 552 -21.45 43.92 -4.14
CA ILE A 552 -21.82 42.71 -4.88
C ILE A 552 -23.34 42.64 -4.97
N LYS A 553 -23.89 43.02 -6.13
CA LYS A 553 -25.33 42.90 -6.42
C LYS A 553 -25.59 41.52 -7.04
N PRO A 554 -26.35 40.60 -6.40
CA PRO A 554 -26.58 39.24 -6.93
C PRO A 554 -27.23 39.21 -8.31
N ASN A 555 -27.94 40.27 -8.68
CA ASN A 555 -28.67 40.38 -9.94
C ASN A 555 -27.81 40.88 -11.11
N THR A 556 -26.57 41.34 -10.87
CA THR A 556 -25.66 41.75 -11.94
C THR A 556 -24.82 40.56 -12.44
N TRP A 557 -24.37 40.61 -13.69
CA TRP A 557 -23.52 39.56 -14.27
C TRP A 557 -22.24 39.35 -13.46
N ALA A 558 -21.58 40.44 -13.02
CA ALA A 558 -20.40 40.37 -12.16
C ALA A 558 -20.72 39.74 -10.79
N GLY A 559 -21.87 40.04 -10.18
CA GLY A 559 -22.29 39.42 -8.92
C GLY A 559 -22.58 37.92 -9.06
N LYS A 560 -23.25 37.53 -10.16
CA LYS A 560 -23.48 36.11 -10.49
C LYS A 560 -22.17 35.36 -10.70
N LEU A 561 -21.21 35.96 -11.40
CA LEU A 561 -19.88 35.38 -11.61
C LEU A 561 -19.14 35.16 -10.28
N VAL A 562 -19.14 36.16 -9.40
CA VAL A 562 -18.51 36.04 -8.06
C VAL A 562 -19.16 34.92 -7.24
N LEU A 563 -20.49 34.84 -7.23
CA LEU A 563 -21.21 33.77 -6.51
C LEU A 563 -20.92 32.39 -7.10
N ALA A 564 -20.84 32.27 -8.43
CA ALA A 564 -20.49 31.02 -9.12
C ALA A 564 -19.05 30.58 -8.79
N VAL A 565 -18.10 31.52 -8.74
CA VAL A 565 -16.71 31.22 -8.34
C VAL A 565 -16.65 30.77 -6.88
N ILE A 566 -17.33 31.45 -5.96
CA ILE A 566 -17.37 31.05 -4.53
C ILE A 566 -17.97 29.65 -4.37
N PHE A 567 -19.04 29.34 -5.11
CA PHE A 567 -19.64 28.01 -5.12
C PHE A 567 -18.68 26.97 -5.68
N ALA A 568 -18.04 27.24 -6.83
CA ALA A 568 -17.06 26.33 -7.43
C ALA A 568 -15.87 26.06 -6.50
N VAL A 569 -15.37 27.08 -5.79
CA VAL A 569 -14.34 26.93 -4.76
C VAL A 569 -14.84 26.05 -3.60
N GLY A 570 -16.06 26.26 -3.12
CA GLY A 570 -16.67 25.41 -2.10
C GLY A 570 -16.79 23.95 -2.53
N VAL A 571 -17.19 23.70 -3.79
CA VAL A 571 -17.26 22.34 -4.37
C VAL A 571 -15.87 21.73 -4.45
N ALA A 572 -14.88 22.47 -4.95
CA ALA A 572 -13.50 21.99 -5.05
C ALA A 572 -12.91 21.65 -3.67
N LEU A 573 -13.14 22.48 -2.66
CA LEU A 573 -12.74 22.22 -1.27
C LEU A 573 -13.48 21.00 -0.71
N MET A 574 -14.79 20.87 -0.90
CA MET A 574 -15.55 19.71 -0.44
C MET A 574 -15.01 18.40 -1.05
N CYS A 575 -14.78 18.37 -2.37
CA CYS A 575 -14.20 17.22 -3.05
C CYS A 575 -12.77 16.93 -2.55
N THR A 576 -11.98 17.97 -2.30
CA THR A 576 -10.62 17.84 -1.72
C THR A 576 -10.67 17.23 -0.32
N GLY A 577 -11.57 17.71 0.56
CA GLY A 577 -11.77 17.16 1.90
C GLY A 577 -12.17 15.69 1.87
N VAL A 578 -13.17 15.35 1.05
CA VAL A 578 -13.60 13.96 0.83
C VAL A 578 -12.46 13.10 0.28
N LYS A 579 -11.66 13.60 -0.66
CA LYS A 579 -10.49 12.90 -1.17
C LYS A 579 -9.45 12.62 -0.07
N TYR A 580 -9.19 13.55 0.84
CA TYR A 580 -8.25 13.29 1.94
C TYR A 580 -8.79 12.28 2.95
N PHE A 581 -10.09 12.29 3.25
CA PHE A 581 -10.70 11.32 4.19
C PHE A 581 -10.83 9.91 3.61
N TYR A 582 -11.29 9.80 2.37
CA TYR A 582 -11.66 8.51 1.77
C TYR A 582 -10.70 8.04 0.67
N GLY A 583 -9.82 8.90 0.17
CA GLY A 583 -8.81 8.51 -0.81
C GLY A 583 -7.73 7.62 -0.21
N GLY A 584 -6.74 7.24 -1.02
CA GLY A 584 -5.46 6.74 -0.51
C GLY A 584 -4.45 7.88 -0.34
N ASN A 585 -3.21 7.52 -0.06
CA ASN A 585 -2.04 8.41 -0.19
C ASN A 585 -1.72 8.79 -1.66
N GLY A 586 -2.52 8.31 -2.63
CA GLY A 586 -2.32 8.52 -4.06
C GLY A 586 -1.36 7.52 -4.71
N ALA A 587 -0.81 6.57 -3.94
CA ALA A 587 -0.06 5.44 -4.44
C ALA A 587 -0.98 4.29 -4.84
N GLU A 588 -0.78 3.75 -6.03
CA GLU A 588 -1.40 2.49 -6.42
C GLU A 588 -0.51 1.32 -5.99
N GLU A 589 -1.10 0.26 -5.47
CA GLU A 589 -0.37 -0.93 -5.04
C GLU A 589 -0.65 -2.10 -5.99
N ALA A 590 0.41 -2.82 -6.34
CA ALA A 590 0.31 -4.05 -7.10
C ALA A 590 -0.43 -5.14 -6.29
N TYR A 591 -1.24 -5.96 -6.95
CA TYR A 591 -1.80 -7.15 -6.30
C TYR A 591 -0.72 -8.23 -6.21
N PRO A 592 -0.61 -9.00 -5.10
CA PRO A 592 0.21 -10.20 -5.06
C PRO A 592 -0.56 -11.45 -5.55
N LEU A 593 0.15 -12.46 -6.07
CA LEU A 593 -0.36 -13.81 -6.28
C LEU A 593 0.36 -14.75 -5.32
N ASN A 594 -0.37 -15.40 -4.40
CA ASN A 594 0.21 -16.28 -3.36
C ASN A 594 1.36 -15.59 -2.57
N GLY A 595 1.20 -14.31 -2.25
CA GLY A 595 2.21 -13.51 -1.54
C GLY A 595 3.35 -12.97 -2.42
N SER A 596 3.40 -13.32 -3.71
CA SER A 596 4.45 -12.91 -4.63
C SER A 596 4.03 -11.77 -5.56
N TYR A 597 4.94 -10.83 -5.78
CA TYR A 597 4.78 -9.73 -6.75
C TYR A 597 5.55 -10.02 -8.03
N SER A 598 5.14 -9.40 -9.12
CA SER A 598 5.68 -9.64 -10.46
C SER A 598 5.47 -8.41 -11.33
N GLN A 599 6.12 -8.35 -12.49
CA GLN A 599 5.98 -7.23 -13.43
C GLN A 599 5.58 -7.69 -14.82
N PHE A 600 5.01 -6.78 -15.62
CA PHE A 600 4.62 -7.03 -17.01
C PHE A 600 5.17 -5.98 -17.96
N THR A 601 5.27 -6.33 -19.23
CA THR A 601 5.62 -5.38 -20.30
C THR A 601 4.32 -4.86 -20.90
N LEU A 602 4.23 -3.55 -21.02
CA LEU A 602 3.13 -2.93 -21.75
C LEU A 602 3.56 -2.74 -23.20
N LEU A 603 2.70 -3.15 -24.14
CA LEU A 603 2.93 -3.07 -25.57
C LEU A 603 1.80 -2.28 -26.21
N THR A 604 2.17 -1.28 -26.99
CA THR A 604 1.22 -0.46 -27.75
C THR A 604 1.70 -0.29 -29.18
N MET A 605 0.77 -0.25 -30.12
CA MET A 605 1.07 -0.01 -31.54
C MET A 605 0.49 1.33 -31.95
N THR A 606 1.32 2.17 -32.57
CA THR A 606 0.97 3.56 -32.90
C THR A 606 1.71 4.04 -34.15
N TYR A 607 1.47 5.28 -34.56
CA TYR A 607 2.07 5.94 -35.72
C TYR A 607 2.08 7.47 -35.51
N ASP A 608 2.78 8.18 -36.39
CA ASP A 608 3.06 9.62 -36.29
C ASP A 608 1.85 10.52 -35.94
N ALA A 609 0.69 10.29 -36.58
CA ALA A 609 -0.51 11.10 -36.34
C ALA A 609 -1.09 10.96 -34.92
N ARG A 610 -0.69 9.95 -34.14
CA ARG A 610 -1.15 9.69 -32.77
C ARG A 610 -0.09 10.00 -31.71
N LEU A 611 0.99 10.71 -32.06
CA LEU A 611 2.07 11.05 -31.12
C LEU A 611 1.59 11.76 -29.85
N TRP A 612 0.56 12.61 -29.93
CA TRP A 612 -0.02 13.27 -28.76
C TRP A 612 -0.66 12.25 -27.78
N ASN A 613 -1.40 11.28 -28.31
CA ASN A 613 -1.99 10.21 -27.53
C ASN A 613 -0.90 9.37 -26.85
N LEU A 614 0.13 9.01 -27.61
CA LEU A 614 1.28 8.26 -27.10
C LEU A 614 1.97 8.99 -25.94
N LYS A 615 2.14 10.32 -26.00
CA LYS A 615 2.74 11.09 -24.89
C LYS A 615 1.92 11.00 -23.61
N MET A 616 0.59 11.13 -23.69
CA MET A 616 -0.28 10.99 -22.52
C MET A 616 -0.30 9.55 -22.00
N TYR A 617 -0.35 8.58 -22.92
CA TYR A 617 -0.32 7.15 -22.65
C TYR A 617 0.94 6.75 -21.87
N VAL A 618 2.14 7.09 -22.38
CA VAL A 618 3.41 6.76 -21.73
C VAL A 618 3.53 7.44 -20.37
N ARG A 619 3.12 8.70 -20.28
CA ARG A 619 3.14 9.44 -19.01
C ARG A 619 2.28 8.77 -17.95
N HIS A 620 1.09 8.31 -18.31
CA HIS A 620 0.20 7.65 -17.38
C HIS A 620 0.69 6.25 -17.00
N TYR A 621 0.85 5.36 -17.99
CA TYR A 621 1.08 3.94 -17.70
C TYR A 621 2.49 3.62 -17.19
N SER A 622 3.50 4.43 -17.52
CA SER A 622 4.85 4.21 -16.97
C SER A 622 4.87 4.22 -15.44
N ARG A 623 3.95 4.97 -14.83
CA ARG A 623 3.85 5.16 -13.38
C ARG A 623 3.06 4.05 -12.67
N CYS A 624 2.41 3.14 -13.39
CA CYS A 624 1.70 2.02 -12.77
C CYS A 624 2.70 1.02 -12.16
N SER A 625 2.34 0.44 -11.02
CA SER A 625 3.27 -0.22 -10.10
C SER A 625 3.98 -1.41 -10.73
N SER A 626 3.25 -2.29 -11.41
CA SER A 626 3.77 -3.52 -12.02
C SER A 626 4.31 -3.37 -13.44
N VAL A 627 4.27 -2.18 -14.05
CA VAL A 627 4.81 -1.95 -15.41
C VAL A 627 6.34 -1.96 -15.38
N LYS A 628 7.00 -2.88 -16.09
CA LYS A 628 8.47 -2.96 -16.17
C LYS A 628 9.06 -2.05 -17.24
N GLU A 629 8.44 -2.09 -18.43
CA GLU A 629 8.87 -1.37 -19.62
C GLU A 629 7.66 -1.12 -20.53
N ILE A 630 7.80 -0.15 -21.43
CA ILE A 630 6.84 0.13 -22.48
C ILE A 630 7.50 -0.12 -23.84
N VAL A 631 6.89 -1.00 -24.64
CA VAL A 631 7.30 -1.27 -26.02
C VAL A 631 6.32 -0.58 -26.97
N VAL A 632 6.82 0.39 -27.71
CA VAL A 632 6.05 1.12 -28.72
C VAL A 632 6.36 0.52 -30.09
N VAL A 633 5.40 -0.22 -30.64
CA VAL A 633 5.46 -0.71 -32.01
C VAL A 633 5.09 0.43 -32.95
N TRP A 634 6.08 0.99 -33.63
CA TRP A 634 5.93 2.15 -34.50
C TRP A 634 5.64 1.72 -35.93
N ASN A 635 4.37 1.81 -36.32
CA ASN A 635 3.85 1.15 -37.52
C ASN A 635 4.01 1.97 -38.80
N LYS A 636 4.10 3.31 -38.67
CA LYS A 636 4.18 4.23 -39.82
C LYS A 636 4.68 5.62 -39.40
N GLY A 637 5.42 6.26 -40.29
CA GLY A 637 5.87 7.64 -40.14
C GLY A 637 7.18 7.77 -39.36
N ILE A 638 7.53 8.99 -38.96
CA ILE A 638 8.80 9.28 -38.29
C ILE A 638 8.66 9.01 -36.78
N PRO A 639 9.42 8.07 -36.19
CA PRO A 639 9.34 7.77 -34.76
C PRO A 639 9.85 8.93 -33.90
N PRO A 640 9.27 9.15 -32.69
CA PRO A 640 9.81 10.11 -31.74
C PRO A 640 11.12 9.58 -31.15
N ARG A 641 11.89 10.47 -30.50
CA ARG A 641 12.99 10.01 -29.64
C ARG A 641 12.41 9.54 -28.31
N SER A 642 13.05 8.56 -27.68
CA SER A 642 12.66 8.10 -26.34
C SER A 642 12.66 9.24 -25.31
N SER A 643 13.57 10.22 -25.46
CA SER A 643 13.63 11.43 -24.64
C SER A 643 12.42 12.36 -24.77
N ASP A 644 11.61 12.23 -25.83
CA ASP A 644 10.42 13.05 -26.05
C ASP A 644 9.21 12.56 -25.24
N LEU A 645 9.36 11.42 -24.55
CA LEU A 645 8.32 10.72 -23.80
C LEU A 645 8.63 10.81 -22.29
N ASP A 646 7.74 11.44 -21.53
CA ASP A 646 7.81 11.49 -20.06
C ASP A 646 7.49 10.11 -19.48
N SER A 647 8.52 9.31 -19.22
CA SER A 647 8.40 7.96 -18.69
C SER A 647 9.22 7.76 -17.43
N THR A 648 8.65 7.00 -16.50
CA THR A 648 9.33 6.54 -15.28
C THR A 648 9.92 5.13 -15.42
N VAL A 649 9.70 4.48 -16.57
CA VAL A 649 10.25 3.16 -16.94
C VAL A 649 10.91 3.23 -18.32
N PRO A 650 11.79 2.27 -18.69
CA PRO A 650 12.34 2.21 -20.03
C PRO A 650 11.26 2.17 -21.10
N VAL A 651 11.41 3.01 -22.13
CA VAL A 651 10.57 3.01 -23.33
C VAL A 651 11.40 2.61 -24.53
N ARG A 652 11.00 1.53 -25.20
CA ARG A 652 11.66 1.03 -26.39
C ARG A 652 10.75 1.19 -27.60
N ILE A 653 11.25 1.87 -28.62
CA ILE A 653 10.54 2.06 -29.88
C ILE A 653 11.02 0.99 -30.86
N ARG A 654 10.11 0.14 -31.31
CA ARG A 654 10.36 -0.89 -32.34
C ARG A 654 9.72 -0.42 -33.63
N VAL A 655 10.56 0.04 -34.57
CA VAL A 655 10.11 0.50 -35.88
C VAL A 655 9.87 -0.70 -36.78
N GLU A 656 8.74 -0.71 -37.49
CA GLU A 656 8.38 -1.76 -38.43
C GLU A 656 8.41 -1.23 -39.86
N ASP A 657 8.86 -2.07 -40.80
CA ASP A 657 9.05 -1.69 -42.21
C ASP A 657 7.73 -1.51 -42.96
N GLN A 658 6.68 -2.20 -42.51
CA GLN A 658 5.36 -2.21 -43.13
C GLN A 658 4.29 -1.86 -42.12
N ASN A 659 3.34 -1.02 -42.54
CA ASN A 659 2.15 -0.73 -41.76
C ASN A 659 1.19 -1.93 -41.80
N SER A 660 1.30 -2.81 -40.81
CA SER A 660 0.47 -4.01 -40.64
C SER A 660 -0.07 -4.09 -39.22
N LEU A 661 -1.29 -4.60 -39.05
CA LEU A 661 -1.83 -4.89 -37.71
C LEU A 661 -1.19 -6.12 -37.08
N ASN A 662 -0.56 -7.01 -37.87
CA ASN A 662 0.12 -8.20 -37.37
C ASN A 662 1.34 -7.86 -36.48
N ASN A 663 1.90 -6.66 -36.63
CA ASN A 663 3.13 -6.24 -35.96
C ASN A 663 3.03 -6.21 -34.43
N ARG A 664 1.85 -6.00 -33.86
CA ARG A 664 1.66 -5.99 -32.39
C ARG A 664 1.93 -7.35 -31.73
N PHE A 665 1.88 -8.44 -32.49
CA PHE A 665 2.16 -9.79 -31.97
C PHE A 665 3.50 -10.37 -32.43
N LYS A 666 4.33 -9.58 -33.13
CA LYS A 666 5.66 -10.01 -33.61
C LYS A 666 6.55 -10.42 -32.44
N LYS A 667 7.14 -11.63 -32.56
CA LYS A 667 8.04 -12.19 -31.56
C LYS A 667 9.15 -11.21 -31.22
N ASP A 668 9.33 -10.96 -29.92
CA ASP A 668 10.33 -10.04 -29.39
C ASP A 668 11.11 -10.70 -28.26
N THR A 669 12.38 -10.98 -28.51
CA THR A 669 13.28 -11.64 -27.54
C THR A 669 13.81 -10.68 -26.47
N MET A 670 13.63 -9.37 -26.66
CA MET A 670 14.02 -8.36 -25.69
C MET A 670 12.98 -8.21 -24.57
N ILE A 671 11.71 -8.56 -24.82
CA ILE A 671 10.69 -8.59 -23.77
C ILE A 671 11.02 -9.75 -22.81
N LYS A 672 11.34 -9.41 -21.55
CA LYS A 672 11.75 -10.38 -20.52
C LYS A 672 10.62 -10.80 -19.58
N THR A 673 9.53 -10.04 -19.54
CA THR A 673 8.36 -10.39 -18.75
C THR A 673 7.60 -11.53 -19.44
N ARG A 674 6.91 -12.34 -18.64
CA ARG A 674 6.01 -13.37 -19.15
C ARG A 674 4.70 -12.75 -19.64
N ALA A 675 4.15 -11.85 -18.85
CA ALA A 675 2.93 -11.13 -19.17
C ALA A 675 3.21 -9.94 -20.09
N VAL A 676 2.41 -9.82 -21.14
CA VAL A 676 2.35 -8.63 -21.98
C VAL A 676 0.93 -8.09 -21.93
N LEU A 677 0.79 -6.81 -21.60
CA LEU A 677 -0.46 -6.08 -21.81
C LEU A 677 -0.42 -5.42 -23.18
N GLU A 678 -1.23 -5.92 -24.12
CA GLU A 678 -1.50 -5.21 -25.36
C GLU A 678 -2.60 -4.18 -25.09
N LEU A 679 -2.32 -2.92 -25.38
CA LEU A 679 -3.24 -1.83 -25.09
C LEU A 679 -3.12 -0.73 -26.14
N ASP A 680 -4.24 -0.48 -26.83
CA ASP A 680 -4.33 0.53 -27.88
C ASP A 680 -4.00 1.92 -27.31
N ASP A 681 -3.30 2.73 -28.10
CA ASP A 681 -2.77 4.04 -27.71
C ASP A 681 -3.85 5.11 -27.48
N ASP A 682 -5.10 4.81 -27.83
CA ASP A 682 -6.26 5.66 -27.61
C ASP A 682 -7.09 5.27 -26.37
N ILE A 683 -6.72 4.21 -25.65
CA ILE A 683 -7.42 3.74 -24.44
C ILE A 683 -6.67 4.16 -23.16
N MET A 684 -7.38 4.87 -22.28
CA MET A 684 -6.90 5.33 -20.99
C MET A 684 -7.71 4.69 -19.85
N MET A 685 -7.05 3.97 -18.96
CA MET A 685 -7.62 3.23 -17.83
C MET A 685 -6.85 3.55 -16.55
N SER A 686 -7.46 3.45 -15.37
CA SER A 686 -6.74 3.65 -14.11
C SER A 686 -5.65 2.57 -13.91
N CYS A 687 -4.59 2.88 -13.14
CA CYS A 687 -3.59 1.85 -12.80
C CYS A 687 -4.24 0.69 -12.03
N ASP A 688 -5.19 0.94 -11.13
CA ASP A 688 -5.92 -0.13 -10.43
C ASP A 688 -6.64 -1.08 -11.39
N ASP A 689 -7.35 -0.58 -12.42
CA ASP A 689 -8.02 -1.45 -13.39
C ASP A 689 -7.02 -2.34 -14.16
N ILE A 690 -5.83 -1.80 -14.46
CA ILE A 690 -4.72 -2.54 -15.09
C ILE A 690 -4.17 -3.61 -14.14
N GLU A 691 -3.93 -3.25 -12.88
CA GLU A 691 -3.42 -4.17 -11.85
C GLU A 691 -4.43 -5.29 -11.54
N ARG A 692 -5.74 -5.01 -11.58
CA ARG A 692 -6.80 -6.03 -11.48
C ARG A 692 -6.73 -7.00 -12.64
N GLY A 693 -6.66 -6.50 -13.88
CA GLY A 693 -6.51 -7.32 -15.07
C GLY A 693 -5.26 -8.21 -15.00
N PHE A 694 -4.15 -7.64 -14.54
CA PHE A 694 -2.91 -8.38 -14.35
C PHE A 694 -3.05 -9.47 -13.28
N ASN A 695 -3.70 -9.17 -12.15
CA ASN A 695 -3.96 -10.14 -11.11
C ASN A 695 -4.75 -11.35 -11.61
N VAL A 696 -5.80 -11.10 -12.39
CA VAL A 696 -6.61 -12.16 -13.01
C VAL A 696 -5.79 -12.96 -14.01
N TRP A 697 -4.98 -12.30 -14.86
CA TRP A 697 -4.10 -12.98 -15.80
C TRP A 697 -3.12 -13.91 -15.09
N ARG A 698 -2.52 -13.51 -13.96
CA ARG A 698 -1.59 -14.39 -13.25
C ARG A 698 -2.28 -15.63 -12.65
N GLN A 699 -3.57 -15.59 -12.38
CA GLN A 699 -4.31 -16.79 -11.97
C GLN A 699 -4.54 -17.75 -13.15
N HIS A 700 -4.55 -17.22 -14.38
CA HIS A 700 -4.88 -17.94 -15.61
C HIS A 700 -3.99 -17.50 -16.79
N PRO A 701 -2.66 -17.72 -16.73
CA PRO A 701 -1.71 -17.22 -17.75
C PRO A 701 -1.92 -17.85 -19.13
N ASP A 702 -2.64 -18.97 -19.19
CA ASP A 702 -3.04 -19.68 -20.40
C ASP A 702 -4.20 -19.01 -21.17
N ARG A 703 -4.80 -17.94 -20.63
CA ARG A 703 -5.96 -17.24 -21.18
C ARG A 703 -5.61 -15.84 -21.68
N ILE A 704 -6.44 -15.34 -22.61
CA ILE A 704 -6.51 -13.92 -22.93
C ILE A 704 -7.41 -13.26 -21.88
N VAL A 705 -6.83 -12.41 -21.04
CA VAL A 705 -7.57 -11.70 -19.97
C VAL A 705 -7.71 -10.24 -20.34
N GLY A 706 -8.91 -9.72 -20.48
CA GLY A 706 -9.06 -8.33 -20.93
C GLY A 706 -10.42 -7.71 -20.69
N PHE A 707 -10.55 -6.47 -21.19
CA PHE A 707 -11.59 -5.55 -20.75
C PHE A 707 -12.73 -5.34 -21.74
N TYR A 708 -12.63 -5.93 -22.94
CA TYR A 708 -13.60 -5.74 -24.02
C TYR A 708 -14.16 -7.08 -24.52
N PRO A 709 -15.25 -7.58 -23.92
CA PRO A 709 -15.86 -8.85 -24.28
C PRO A 709 -16.70 -8.69 -25.53
N ARG A 710 -16.70 -9.72 -26.38
CA ARG A 710 -17.53 -9.83 -27.58
C ARG A 710 -18.19 -11.19 -27.64
N LEU A 711 -19.30 -11.24 -28.36
CA LEU A 711 -20.03 -12.47 -28.59
C LEU A 711 -20.11 -12.79 -30.08
N VAL A 712 -19.64 -13.98 -30.45
CA VAL A 712 -19.79 -14.59 -31.77
C VAL A 712 -20.91 -15.62 -31.70
N ARG A 713 -21.95 -15.42 -32.50
CA ARG A 713 -23.11 -16.33 -32.59
C ARG A 713 -23.78 -16.20 -33.95
N GLY A 714 -24.55 -17.23 -34.33
CA GLY A 714 -25.43 -17.24 -35.49
C GLY A 714 -24.95 -18.19 -36.58
N SER A 715 -25.80 -18.43 -37.57
CA SER A 715 -25.45 -19.09 -38.83
C SER A 715 -26.06 -18.28 -39.97
N PRO A 716 -25.29 -17.48 -40.73
CA PRO A 716 -23.84 -17.26 -40.63
C PRO A 716 -23.41 -16.59 -39.32
N LEU A 717 -22.13 -16.78 -38.93
CA LEU A 717 -21.54 -16.18 -37.73
C LEU A 717 -21.56 -14.65 -37.82
N LYS A 718 -21.95 -13.98 -36.72
CA LYS A 718 -21.96 -12.52 -36.63
C LYS A 718 -21.14 -12.03 -35.44
N TYR A 719 -20.39 -10.96 -35.67
CA TYR A 719 -19.68 -10.22 -34.63
C TYR A 719 -20.67 -9.31 -33.86
N ARG A 720 -20.62 -9.34 -32.52
CA ARG A 720 -21.51 -8.58 -31.64
C ARG A 720 -20.76 -7.88 -30.52
N ASP A 721 -21.24 -6.70 -30.18
CA ASP A 721 -20.69 -5.81 -29.16
C ASP A 721 -20.97 -6.29 -27.74
N GLU A 722 -20.39 -5.60 -26.75
CA GLU A 722 -20.57 -5.89 -25.34
C GLU A 722 -22.04 -5.75 -24.89
N LYS A 723 -22.76 -4.73 -25.38
CA LYS A 723 -24.18 -4.55 -25.03
C LYS A 723 -25.02 -5.74 -25.47
N TYR A 724 -24.72 -6.33 -26.63
CA TYR A 724 -25.35 -7.57 -27.05
C TYR A 724 -24.89 -8.76 -26.22
N ALA A 725 -23.59 -8.91 -25.95
CA ALA A 725 -23.03 -9.97 -25.11
C ALA A 725 -23.68 -10.02 -23.72
N ARG A 726 -23.76 -8.87 -23.03
CA ARG A 726 -24.39 -8.73 -21.71
C ARG A 726 -25.87 -9.08 -21.71
N ARG A 727 -26.63 -8.67 -22.74
CA ARG A 727 -28.05 -9.06 -22.89
C ARG A 727 -28.26 -10.55 -23.09
N HIS A 728 -27.23 -11.28 -23.54
CA HIS A 728 -27.26 -12.73 -23.73
C HIS A 728 -26.43 -13.45 -22.67
N GLU A 729 -26.01 -12.73 -21.62
CA GLU A 729 -25.26 -13.24 -20.47
C GLU A 729 -24.05 -14.10 -20.86
N SER A 730 -23.45 -13.82 -22.04
CA SER A 730 -22.36 -14.64 -22.55
C SER A 730 -21.40 -13.90 -23.46
N TYR A 731 -20.14 -14.31 -23.41
CA TYR A 731 -19.06 -13.88 -24.30
C TYR A 731 -18.18 -15.07 -24.70
N ASN A 732 -17.46 -14.94 -25.81
CA ASN A 732 -16.52 -15.98 -26.27
C ASN A 732 -15.28 -15.41 -26.95
N MET A 733 -15.11 -14.10 -26.92
CA MET A 733 -13.91 -13.42 -27.39
C MET A 733 -13.61 -12.21 -26.51
N ILE A 734 -12.32 -11.89 -26.38
CA ILE A 734 -11.82 -10.66 -25.75
C ILE A 734 -10.95 -9.93 -26.78
N LEU A 735 -11.21 -8.64 -26.96
CA LEU A 735 -10.37 -7.83 -27.86
C LEU A 735 -9.00 -7.58 -27.24
N THR A 736 -7.94 -7.77 -28.02
CA THR A 736 -6.57 -7.65 -27.50
C THR A 736 -6.15 -6.22 -27.22
N GLY A 737 -6.78 -5.23 -27.87
CA GLY A 737 -6.50 -3.80 -27.70
C GLY A 737 -6.69 -3.27 -26.28
N ALA A 738 -7.13 -4.11 -25.34
CA ALA A 738 -6.91 -3.96 -23.91
C ALA A 738 -6.95 -5.35 -23.26
N ALA A 739 -5.86 -6.13 -23.37
CA ALA A 739 -5.77 -7.47 -22.81
C ALA A 739 -4.34 -7.91 -22.44
N PHE A 740 -4.25 -8.66 -21.34
CA PHE A 740 -3.07 -9.41 -20.95
C PHE A 740 -3.01 -10.75 -21.68
N ILE A 741 -1.81 -11.06 -22.18
CA ILE A 741 -1.46 -12.30 -22.87
C ILE A 741 -0.09 -12.79 -22.42
N ASP A 742 0.13 -14.10 -22.54
CA ASP A 742 1.45 -14.69 -22.34
C ASP A 742 2.35 -14.45 -23.56
N ARG A 743 3.53 -13.86 -23.34
CA ARG A 743 4.50 -13.51 -24.38
C ARG A 743 4.89 -14.70 -25.24
N THR A 744 5.20 -15.83 -24.62
CA THR A 744 5.68 -17.02 -25.33
C THR A 744 4.49 -17.64 -26.06
N LEU A 745 3.42 -17.96 -25.33
CA LEU A 745 2.26 -18.66 -25.87
C LEU A 745 1.55 -17.88 -26.98
N ALA A 746 1.27 -16.59 -26.77
CA ALA A 746 0.52 -15.78 -27.73
C ALA A 746 1.33 -15.53 -29.00
N PHE A 747 2.60 -15.11 -28.87
CA PHE A 747 3.41 -14.74 -30.03
C PHE A 747 3.84 -15.97 -30.83
N GLU A 748 4.10 -17.11 -30.18
CA GLU A 748 4.37 -18.37 -30.87
C GLU A 748 3.16 -18.88 -31.65
N ARG A 749 1.97 -18.85 -31.04
CA ARG A 749 0.73 -19.20 -31.74
C ARG A 749 0.47 -18.28 -32.92
N TYR A 750 0.58 -16.96 -32.72
CA TYR A 750 0.27 -15.98 -33.76
C TYR A 750 1.23 -16.04 -34.94
N TRP A 751 2.52 -16.33 -34.72
CA TRP A 751 3.55 -16.44 -35.77
C TRP A 751 3.87 -17.89 -36.18
N SER A 752 3.01 -18.82 -35.79
CA SER A 752 3.07 -20.21 -36.25
C SER A 752 2.80 -20.33 -37.76
N SER A 753 3.15 -21.48 -38.32
CA SER A 753 2.80 -21.86 -39.69
C SER A 753 1.29 -21.92 -39.91
N GLU A 754 0.58 -22.43 -38.92
CA GLU A 754 -0.86 -22.63 -38.89
C GLU A 754 -1.60 -21.29 -39.00
N ALA A 755 -1.08 -20.24 -38.35
CA ALA A 755 -1.67 -18.92 -38.37
C ALA A 755 -1.39 -18.12 -39.66
N LYS A 756 -0.54 -18.61 -40.58
CA LYS A 756 -0.08 -17.85 -41.76
C LYS A 756 -1.24 -17.37 -42.64
N ALA A 757 -2.15 -18.27 -43.02
CA ALA A 757 -3.32 -17.92 -43.83
C ALA A 757 -4.22 -16.89 -43.12
N GLY A 758 -4.31 -16.97 -41.79
CA GLY A 758 -5.00 -15.98 -40.98
C GLY A 758 -4.35 -14.59 -41.06
N ARG A 759 -3.02 -14.52 -40.93
CA ARG A 759 -2.27 -13.25 -40.99
C ARG A 759 -2.39 -12.56 -42.36
N GLU A 760 -2.40 -13.34 -43.44
CA GLU A 760 -2.62 -12.81 -44.81
C GLU A 760 -4.02 -12.18 -44.94
N LEU A 761 -5.04 -12.81 -44.35
CA LEU A 761 -6.39 -12.22 -44.29
C LEU A 761 -6.42 -10.93 -43.46
N VAL A 762 -5.71 -10.90 -42.32
CA VAL A 762 -5.58 -9.71 -41.48
C VAL A 762 -4.98 -8.54 -42.26
N ASP A 763 -3.91 -8.78 -43.03
CA ASP A 763 -3.31 -7.75 -43.88
C ASP A 763 -4.24 -7.31 -45.01
N SER A 764 -4.94 -8.26 -45.65
CA SER A 764 -5.87 -7.96 -46.75
C SER A 764 -7.07 -7.10 -46.32
N TYR A 765 -7.57 -7.31 -45.11
CA TYR A 765 -8.70 -6.56 -44.55
C TYR A 765 -8.27 -5.37 -43.70
N PHE A 766 -6.99 -5.28 -43.35
CA PHE A 766 -6.47 -4.35 -42.34
C PHE A 766 -7.33 -4.35 -41.06
N ASN A 767 -7.64 -5.56 -40.56
CA ASN A 767 -8.53 -5.80 -39.42
C ASN A 767 -8.36 -7.24 -38.88
N CYS A 768 -9.05 -7.56 -37.78
CA CYS A 768 -9.27 -8.92 -37.29
C CYS A 768 -8.04 -9.66 -36.74
N GLU A 769 -6.95 -8.95 -36.43
CA GLU A 769 -5.78 -9.49 -35.74
C GLU A 769 -6.14 -10.03 -34.35
N ASP A 770 -7.00 -9.31 -33.62
CA ASP A 770 -7.55 -9.70 -32.33
C ASP A 770 -8.46 -10.94 -32.45
N VAL A 771 -9.33 -10.98 -33.46
CA VAL A 771 -10.21 -12.11 -33.76
C VAL A 771 -9.36 -13.35 -34.09
N LEU A 772 -8.33 -13.21 -34.92
CA LEU A 772 -7.43 -14.31 -35.26
C LEU A 772 -6.79 -14.91 -34.00
N LEU A 773 -6.26 -14.07 -33.10
CA LEU A 773 -5.64 -14.57 -31.86
C LEU A 773 -6.64 -15.35 -30.99
N ASN A 774 -7.90 -14.89 -30.89
CA ASN A 774 -8.95 -15.61 -30.17
C ASN A 774 -9.22 -17.00 -30.78
N TYR A 775 -9.25 -17.12 -32.11
CA TYR A 775 -9.40 -18.42 -32.78
C TYR A 775 -8.20 -19.34 -32.53
N LEU A 776 -6.98 -18.82 -32.54
CA LEU A 776 -5.78 -19.61 -32.26
C LEU A 776 -5.77 -20.13 -30.82
N TYR A 777 -6.23 -19.33 -29.86
CA TYR A 777 -6.39 -19.77 -28.48
C TYR A 777 -7.49 -20.82 -28.34
N ALA A 778 -8.65 -20.60 -28.96
CA ALA A 778 -9.75 -21.55 -28.94
C ALA A 778 -9.33 -22.89 -29.58
N ASN A 779 -8.73 -22.87 -30.77
CA ASN A 779 -8.34 -24.09 -31.46
C ASN A 779 -7.35 -24.96 -30.66
N ALA A 780 -6.50 -24.33 -29.84
CA ALA A 780 -5.46 -25.03 -29.08
C ALA A 780 -5.91 -25.66 -27.75
N SER A 781 -7.12 -25.39 -27.25
CA SER A 781 -7.58 -25.87 -25.93
C SER A 781 -9.08 -26.16 -25.93
N SER A 782 -9.53 -27.17 -25.20
CA SER A 782 -10.96 -27.40 -24.93
C SER A 782 -11.48 -26.61 -23.71
N SER A 783 -10.58 -26.04 -22.92
CA SER A 783 -10.90 -25.28 -21.71
C SER A 783 -11.24 -23.81 -22.03
N GLN A 784 -11.59 -23.05 -20.99
CA GLN A 784 -11.75 -21.60 -21.10
C GLN A 784 -10.45 -20.92 -21.52
N THR A 785 -10.52 -20.15 -22.60
CA THR A 785 -9.36 -19.48 -23.22
C THR A 785 -9.41 -17.96 -23.10
N VAL A 786 -10.52 -17.42 -22.62
CA VAL A 786 -10.74 -15.98 -22.46
C VAL A 786 -11.35 -15.69 -21.10
N GLU A 787 -10.97 -14.55 -20.51
CA GLU A 787 -11.47 -14.10 -19.22
C GLU A 787 -11.78 -12.60 -19.29
N TYR A 788 -12.97 -12.24 -18.82
CA TYR A 788 -13.40 -10.85 -18.79
C TYR A 788 -13.14 -10.19 -17.43
N VAL A 789 -12.59 -8.98 -17.47
CA VAL A 789 -12.48 -8.08 -16.31
C VAL A 789 -13.18 -6.77 -16.67
N ARG A 790 -14.16 -6.36 -15.86
CA ARG A 790 -14.88 -5.10 -16.05
C ARG A 790 -14.03 -3.93 -15.52
N PRO A 791 -13.69 -2.95 -16.38
CA PRO A 791 -13.02 -1.75 -15.91
C PRO A 791 -13.99 -0.84 -15.15
N THR A 792 -13.48 -0.18 -14.11
CA THR A 792 -14.24 0.82 -13.34
C THR A 792 -14.42 2.09 -14.17
N TRP A 793 -13.37 2.48 -14.89
CA TRP A 793 -13.38 3.68 -15.72
C TRP A 793 -12.48 3.54 -16.94
N VAL A 794 -12.99 3.94 -18.10
CA VAL A 794 -12.22 3.96 -19.36
C VAL A 794 -12.53 5.21 -20.15
N ILE A 795 -11.49 5.90 -20.62
CA ILE A 795 -11.60 6.92 -21.66
C ILE A 795 -11.08 6.35 -22.97
N ASP A 796 -11.92 6.45 -23.99
CA ASP A 796 -11.55 6.26 -25.38
C ASP A 796 -11.29 7.63 -26.02
N THR A 797 -10.01 7.96 -26.20
CA THR A 797 -9.57 9.25 -26.74
C THR A 797 -9.74 9.36 -28.24
N SER A 798 -9.98 8.25 -28.96
CA SER A 798 -10.21 8.24 -30.40
C SER A 798 -11.44 9.07 -30.80
N LYS A 799 -12.38 9.20 -29.86
CA LYS A 799 -13.60 10.02 -29.98
C LYS A 799 -13.30 11.52 -30.07
N PHE A 800 -12.13 11.98 -29.63
CA PHE A 800 -11.73 13.39 -29.67
C PHE A 800 -10.88 13.72 -30.90
N THR A 801 -10.19 12.75 -31.49
CA THR A 801 -9.18 12.97 -32.54
C THR A 801 -9.68 12.66 -33.95
N GLY A 802 -10.84 11.99 -34.09
CA GLY A 802 -11.50 11.74 -35.38
C GLY A 802 -10.80 10.72 -36.30
N VAL A 803 -9.69 10.13 -35.82
CA VAL A 803 -8.86 9.13 -36.48
C VAL A 803 -9.03 7.79 -35.77
N ALA A 804 -9.91 6.92 -36.29
CA ALA A 804 -10.17 5.59 -35.74
C ALA A 804 -10.58 4.62 -36.86
N ILE A 805 -10.08 3.38 -36.83
CA ILE A 805 -10.45 2.33 -37.80
C ILE A 805 -11.94 1.97 -37.69
N SER A 806 -12.51 2.07 -36.48
CA SER A 806 -13.91 1.77 -36.18
C SER A 806 -14.89 2.94 -36.42
N LYS A 807 -14.45 4.06 -37.02
CA LYS A 807 -15.28 5.27 -37.22
C LYS A 807 -16.60 4.99 -37.92
N ASN A 808 -16.62 4.04 -38.88
CA ASN A 808 -17.85 3.50 -39.44
C ASN A 808 -18.12 2.09 -38.88
N THR A 809 -18.82 2.03 -37.76
CA THR A 809 -19.09 0.79 -37.02
C THR A 809 -19.76 -0.28 -37.87
N ASN A 810 -20.68 0.09 -38.77
CA ASN A 810 -21.42 -0.88 -39.58
C ASN A 810 -20.49 -1.59 -40.59
N VAL A 811 -19.63 -0.82 -41.27
CA VAL A 811 -18.65 -1.38 -42.20
C VAL A 811 -17.61 -2.22 -41.45
N HIS A 812 -17.10 -1.71 -40.32
CA HIS A 812 -16.17 -2.42 -39.46
C HIS A 812 -16.72 -3.77 -38.98
N TYR A 813 -17.98 -3.81 -38.54
CA TYR A 813 -18.62 -5.04 -38.05
C TYR A 813 -18.92 -6.03 -39.18
N LYS A 814 -19.17 -5.53 -40.39
CA LYS A 814 -19.31 -6.38 -41.59
C LYS A 814 -17.98 -7.06 -41.93
N ILE A 815 -16.88 -6.30 -41.94
CA ILE A 815 -15.53 -6.86 -42.15
C ILE A 815 -15.22 -7.91 -41.09
N ARG A 816 -15.43 -7.59 -39.80
CA ARG A 816 -15.21 -8.56 -38.72
C ARG A 816 -16.08 -9.80 -38.84
N SER A 817 -17.34 -9.67 -39.24
CA SER A 817 -18.20 -10.83 -39.48
C SER A 817 -17.71 -11.68 -40.65
N ASN A 818 -17.14 -11.08 -41.69
CA ASN A 818 -16.50 -11.83 -42.79
C ASN A 818 -15.25 -12.57 -42.32
N CYS A 819 -14.42 -11.95 -41.47
CA CYS A 819 -13.28 -12.61 -40.84
C CYS A 819 -13.72 -13.85 -40.05
N LEU A 820 -14.83 -13.76 -39.29
CA LEU A 820 -15.35 -14.92 -38.54
C LEU A 820 -15.71 -16.09 -39.45
N LEU A 821 -16.28 -15.83 -40.63
CA LEU A 821 -16.59 -16.87 -41.60
C LEU A 821 -15.31 -17.55 -42.10
N LYS A 822 -14.32 -16.76 -42.52
CA LYS A 822 -13.04 -17.28 -43.02
C LYS A 822 -12.23 -18.00 -41.95
N PHE A 823 -12.16 -17.47 -40.74
CA PHE A 823 -11.45 -18.14 -39.66
C PHE A 823 -12.18 -19.40 -39.18
N SER A 824 -13.51 -19.44 -39.24
CA SER A 824 -14.26 -20.67 -38.94
C SER A 824 -14.06 -21.76 -39.99
N GLU A 825 -13.82 -21.40 -41.26
CA GLU A 825 -13.43 -22.35 -42.32
C GLU A 825 -12.05 -22.94 -42.06
N ILE A 826 -11.10 -22.13 -41.56
CA ILE A 826 -9.69 -22.54 -41.36
C ILE A 826 -9.47 -23.26 -40.02
N TYR A 827 -10.05 -22.76 -38.93
CA TYR A 827 -9.73 -23.17 -37.54
C TYR A 827 -10.92 -23.78 -36.79
N GLY A 828 -12.08 -23.95 -37.42
CA GLY A 828 -13.31 -24.42 -36.78
C GLY A 828 -14.05 -23.32 -36.01
N SER A 829 -15.28 -23.62 -35.55
CA SER A 829 -16.17 -22.60 -34.97
C SER A 829 -15.91 -22.30 -33.49
N ILE A 830 -15.88 -21.02 -33.12
CA ILE A 830 -15.82 -20.56 -31.72
C ILE A 830 -17.20 -20.35 -31.07
N ALA A 831 -18.29 -20.45 -31.84
CA ALA A 831 -19.63 -20.09 -31.37
C ALA A 831 -20.16 -20.96 -30.20
N GLY A 832 -19.65 -22.19 -30.06
CA GLY A 832 -20.02 -23.11 -28.99
C GLY A 832 -19.31 -22.86 -27.66
N ARG A 833 -18.25 -22.04 -27.64
CA ARG A 833 -17.35 -21.85 -26.47
C ARG A 833 -17.71 -20.59 -25.70
N LYS A 834 -18.88 -20.57 -25.07
CA LYS A 834 -19.41 -19.39 -24.38
C LYS A 834 -19.10 -19.44 -22.88
N TRP A 835 -18.82 -18.28 -22.32
CA TRP A 835 -18.56 -18.05 -20.91
C TRP A 835 -19.54 -17.02 -20.38
N GLU A 836 -20.02 -17.25 -19.16
CA GLU A 836 -21.02 -16.40 -18.52
C GLU A 836 -20.36 -15.19 -17.85
N PHE A 837 -21.13 -14.10 -17.73
CA PHE A 837 -20.77 -12.99 -16.84
C PHE A 837 -21.11 -13.35 -15.39
N ASN A 838 -20.54 -12.62 -14.44
CA ASN A 838 -20.81 -12.76 -13.00
C ASN A 838 -20.42 -14.14 -12.42
N GLY A 839 -19.46 -14.83 -13.05
CA GLY A 839 -18.95 -16.11 -12.58
C GLY A 839 -17.85 -15.97 -11.53
N ARG A 840 -17.28 -14.76 -11.37
CA ARG A 840 -16.14 -14.53 -10.48
C ARG A 840 -16.57 -14.19 -9.06
N LYS A 841 -15.86 -14.76 -8.08
CA LYS A 841 -16.08 -14.48 -6.65
C LYS A 841 -15.68 -13.07 -6.23
N ASP A 842 -14.78 -12.43 -6.97
CA ASP A 842 -14.30 -11.07 -6.71
C ASP A 842 -15.26 -9.97 -7.22
N GLY A 843 -16.27 -10.34 -8.01
CA GLY A 843 -17.23 -9.40 -8.59
C GLY A 843 -16.62 -8.45 -9.63
N TRP A 844 -15.43 -8.76 -10.15
CA TRP A 844 -14.74 -7.93 -11.14
C TRP A 844 -15.26 -8.13 -12.57
N ASP A 845 -16.19 -9.05 -12.79
CA ASP A 845 -16.90 -9.24 -14.05
C ASP A 845 -18.37 -8.73 -14.03
N LEU A 846 -18.82 -8.19 -12.88
CA LEU A 846 -20.16 -7.60 -12.66
C LEU A 846 -20.39 -6.34 -13.48
#